data_AF-A0A4R0JT47-F1
#
_entry.id   AF-A0A4R0JT47-F1
#
_cell.length_a   1.000
_cell.length_b   1.000
_cell.length_c   1.000
_cell.angle_alpha   90.00
_cell.angle_beta   90.00
_cell.angle_gamma   90.00
#
_symmetry.space_group_name_H-M   'P 1'
#
loop_
_entity.id
_entity.type
_entity.pdbx_description
1 polymer ?
#
loop_
_entity_poly.entity_id
_entity_poly.type
_entity_poly.pdbx_seq_one_letter_code
_entity_poly.pdbx_strand_id
1 'polypeptide(L)'
;MAVTLFVTAIGLSSPSAAAPPPAVQPAGLDRTVTLITGDQVQTSPDLRQVRFVPGPGRRNVRFSIHRTPGAVFVVPSDAGRLIADDRLDRRLFDLRQMVSDDDSLPLVVTSSRPTSVRVPKAKAADLYAELAGTRRPAVPVSKIWLDDGHAAPPGGSSVKLPVVPSTESIEYDEQRWPHTDDKPQDKTVTYTNDGEEPVQLELEAVLTAPDGKPAPASAVSLSASSLTVPAHGTAQVVVTSNTNHAGPDGLYTGRLTARLASGDTLTTTLAVQREVESYDLTVRHLDRTGTETSDYYDFLVDRDATEEHDGSQLFLGGDGSEYQLRVPKGRYLLESWFGTETDRKESTDLVLPQLDMTADRTITLDARQAKPVKISVPDQRAGNDFTLASYELVTPLFTYGGGVGGFGDPVLFTGQVGASVPGLTSNIHSEFAVGAPDPEGGYTDSPVVYHLHWGKLDGTFDGFTKAVRDSQLATLQPTITAGAEQTTAVWSALRVSPRVGIDFLEAYKYTKLPATPIVRMTVADDFRWQPRVQYLSDTARAGFTQSAVDCRAGRTCASQWGDTVVTPVVADARLLEFQSLDAVNHTDLSRAGDVLTLSAAGTDGSGHIASRTGTFTLSPDGGTHVKVPNDGTAAVDVSPDEATYKLDLVTMGSPLGVSTRTISSWRFTSGTTATKTALPLWTVKYGRGTPKVLPFELKPLLGAKVGTLTAVGLQTSTDDGATWQPAKVRRTGPNRYVAEVTAPADGKTVSVRTTVADSHGNTLDQAYTVRH
;
A
#
# COMPACT_ATOMS: atom_id res chain seq x y z
N MET A 1 -0.22 21.00 -17.40
CA MET A 1 -1.25 20.06 -16.92
C MET A 1 -0.82 18.67 -17.34
N ALA A 2 -0.68 17.76 -16.38
CA ALA A 2 -0.07 16.45 -16.57
C ALA A 2 -1.14 15.35 -16.59
N VAL A 3 -1.14 14.52 -17.62
CA VAL A 3 -1.79 13.20 -17.61
C VAL A 3 -0.95 12.24 -16.76
N THR A 4 -1.60 11.39 -15.94
CA THR A 4 -0.95 10.50 -14.97
C THR A 4 -1.45 9.08 -15.14
N LEU A 5 -0.50 8.14 -15.14
CA LEU A 5 -0.75 6.70 -15.09
C LEU A 5 -1.19 6.30 -13.69
N PHE A 6 -2.24 5.51 -13.59
CA PHE A 6 -2.68 4.90 -12.33
C PHE A 6 -2.50 3.39 -12.42
N VAL A 7 -1.33 2.90 -11.98
CA VAL A 7 -1.14 1.48 -11.67
C VAL A 7 -1.12 1.34 -10.17
N THR A 8 -2.13 0.65 -9.64
CA THR A 8 -2.28 0.47 -8.20
C THR A 8 -2.21 -1.02 -7.90
N ALA A 9 -1.05 -1.49 -7.45
CA ALA A 9 -1.07 -2.56 -6.45
C ALA A 9 -1.59 -1.91 -5.18
N ILE A 10 -2.64 -2.46 -4.55
CA ILE A 10 -3.26 -1.87 -3.37
C ILE A 10 -2.20 -1.78 -2.25
N GLY A 11 -1.57 -0.61 -2.18
CA GLY A 11 -0.70 -0.09 -1.14
C GLY A 11 -1.10 1.36 -0.95
N LEU A 12 -1.88 1.63 0.10
CA LEU A 12 -2.54 2.91 0.39
C LEU A 12 -1.56 4.10 0.29
N SER A 13 -1.77 4.99 -0.68
CA SER A 13 -1.21 6.34 -0.66
C SER A 13 -2.21 7.35 -1.22
N SER A 14 -2.41 8.45 -0.48
CA SER A 14 -3.27 9.58 -0.86
C SER A 14 -2.44 10.65 -1.60
N PRO A 15 -2.99 11.33 -2.63
CA PRO A 15 -2.29 12.44 -3.26
C PRO A 15 -2.63 13.79 -2.59
N SER A 16 -1.67 14.71 -2.58
CA SER A 16 -1.90 16.16 -2.59
C SER A 16 -0.65 16.87 -3.11
N ALA A 17 -0.84 17.79 -4.07
CA ALA A 17 0.20 18.70 -4.57
C ALA A 17 -0.10 20.14 -4.10
N ALA A 18 0.85 20.75 -3.37
CA ALA A 18 1.23 22.18 -3.44
C ALA A 18 2.54 22.39 -2.64
N ALA A 19 3.36 23.37 -3.05
CA ALA A 19 4.80 23.57 -2.77
C ALA A 19 5.29 23.39 -1.31
N PRO A 20 6.55 22.96 -1.09
CA PRO A 20 7.02 22.40 0.18
C PRO A 20 7.29 23.47 1.26
N PRO A 21 6.64 23.41 2.44
CA PRO A 21 7.22 23.95 3.67
C PRO A 21 8.45 23.11 4.09
N PRO A 22 9.40 23.66 4.87
CA PRO A 22 10.63 22.95 5.23
C PRO A 22 10.29 21.60 5.86
N ALA A 23 10.92 20.55 5.34
CA ALA A 23 10.57 19.15 5.57
C ALA A 23 10.42 18.82 7.06
N VAL A 24 9.18 18.67 7.52
CA VAL A 24 8.89 17.84 8.68
C VAL A 24 8.82 16.41 8.14
N GLN A 25 9.77 15.58 8.56
CA GLN A 25 9.82 14.15 8.20
C GLN A 25 8.47 13.49 8.56
N PRO A 26 7.88 12.66 7.68
CA PRO A 26 6.77 11.82 8.07
C PRO A 26 7.25 10.91 9.22
N ALA A 27 6.58 10.99 10.37
CA ALA A 27 6.88 10.13 11.50
C ALA A 27 6.71 8.67 11.08
N GLY A 28 7.77 7.89 11.22
CA GLY A 28 7.79 6.47 10.88
C GLY A 28 8.84 6.08 9.85
N LEU A 29 9.50 7.00 9.13
CA LEU A 29 10.67 6.70 8.26
C LEU A 29 11.98 7.00 8.98
N ASP A 30 12.21 6.32 10.10
CA ASP A 30 13.27 6.69 11.05
C ASP A 30 14.64 6.09 10.68
N ARG A 31 14.69 5.25 9.63
CA ARG A 31 15.91 4.59 9.16
C ARG A 31 16.26 5.05 7.75
N THR A 32 17.51 5.45 7.55
CA THR A 32 18.05 5.76 6.22
C THR A 32 19.14 4.76 5.89
N VAL A 33 19.01 4.11 4.74
CA VAL A 33 19.96 3.12 4.21
C VAL A 33 20.58 3.67 2.93
N THR A 34 21.89 3.57 2.76
CA THR A 34 22.56 3.97 1.52
C THR A 34 22.88 2.73 0.68
N LEU A 35 22.32 2.66 -0.52
CA LEU A 35 22.57 1.58 -1.50
C LEU A 35 23.98 1.66 -2.07
N ILE A 36 24.48 0.56 -2.64
CA ILE A 36 25.78 0.55 -3.33
C ILE A 36 25.86 1.54 -4.51
N THR A 37 24.70 1.91 -5.08
CA THR A 37 24.59 2.91 -6.15
C THR A 37 24.75 4.35 -5.66
N GLY A 38 24.80 4.57 -4.35
CA GLY A 38 24.80 5.89 -3.72
C GLY A 38 23.41 6.51 -3.53
N ASP A 39 22.35 5.81 -3.96
CA ASP A 39 20.97 6.19 -3.69
C ASP A 39 20.64 5.92 -2.21
N GLN A 40 19.85 6.80 -1.59
CA GLN A 40 19.39 6.64 -0.21
C GLN A 40 17.95 6.14 -0.16
N VAL A 41 17.67 5.27 0.80
CA VAL A 41 16.37 4.68 1.06
C VAL A 41 15.97 4.99 2.48
N GLN A 42 14.96 5.83 2.63
CA GLN A 42 14.30 6.12 3.91
C GLN A 42 13.22 5.06 4.12
N THR A 43 13.23 4.36 5.25
CA THR A 43 12.33 3.23 5.50
C THR A 43 11.82 3.18 6.93
N SER A 44 10.65 2.57 7.12
CA SER A 44 10.07 2.33 8.43
C SER A 44 10.76 1.17 9.17
N PRO A 45 10.64 1.08 10.51
CA PRO A 45 11.26 -0.01 11.29
C PRO A 45 10.85 -1.41 10.84
N ASP A 46 9.63 -1.58 10.32
CA ASP A 46 9.07 -2.82 9.77
C ASP A 46 9.34 -3.01 8.26
N LEU A 47 10.10 -2.09 7.66
CA LEU A 47 10.46 -2.01 6.24
C LEU A 47 9.26 -1.93 5.29
N ARG A 48 8.04 -1.64 5.76
CA ARG A 48 6.83 -1.56 4.92
C ARG A 48 6.75 -0.28 4.10
N GLN A 49 7.20 0.84 4.66
CA GLN A 49 7.30 2.10 3.95
C GLN A 49 8.73 2.31 3.48
N VAL A 50 8.87 2.75 2.23
CA VAL A 50 10.16 2.97 1.56
C VAL A 50 10.05 4.23 0.72
N ARG A 51 10.98 5.16 0.90
CA ARG A 51 11.09 6.41 0.14
C ARG A 51 12.50 6.59 -0.37
N PHE A 52 12.63 6.93 -1.65
CA PHE A 52 13.91 7.06 -2.32
C PHE A 52 14.40 8.50 -2.31
N VAL A 53 15.69 8.67 -2.09
CA VAL A 53 16.43 9.90 -2.26
C VAL A 53 17.56 9.60 -3.26
N PRO A 54 17.38 9.93 -4.55
CA PRO A 54 18.36 9.59 -5.57
C PRO A 54 19.71 10.23 -5.29
N GLY A 55 20.79 9.49 -5.59
CA GLY A 55 22.15 10.00 -5.52
C GLY A 55 22.41 11.12 -6.53
N PRO A 56 23.54 11.86 -6.40
CA PRO A 56 23.92 12.90 -7.35
C PRO A 56 23.89 12.40 -8.80
N GLY A 57 23.16 13.10 -9.69
CA GLY A 57 23.04 12.75 -11.11
C GLY A 57 22.06 11.62 -11.45
N ARG A 58 21.37 11.02 -10.46
CA ARG A 58 20.50 9.84 -10.63
C ARG A 58 19.00 10.12 -10.50
N ARG A 59 18.56 11.38 -10.69
CA ARG A 59 17.15 11.81 -10.50
C ARG A 59 16.12 11.10 -11.40
N ASN A 60 16.55 10.52 -12.52
CA ASN A 60 15.69 9.83 -13.49
C ASN A 60 15.75 8.29 -13.37
N VAL A 61 16.43 7.76 -12.37
CA VAL A 61 16.52 6.31 -12.14
C VAL A 61 15.25 5.83 -11.44
N ARG A 62 14.59 4.82 -12.01
CA ARG A 62 13.41 4.18 -11.43
C ARG A 62 13.84 3.07 -10.49
N PHE A 63 13.03 2.74 -9.48
CA PHE A 63 13.36 1.72 -8.48
C PHE A 63 12.26 0.66 -8.45
N SER A 64 12.63 -0.61 -8.38
CA SER A 64 11.72 -1.71 -8.09
C SER A 64 11.89 -2.16 -6.64
N ILE A 65 10.77 -2.49 -5.98
CA ILE A 65 10.77 -3.07 -4.64
C ILE A 65 10.27 -4.50 -4.76
N HIS A 66 11.02 -5.46 -4.23
CA HIS A 66 10.62 -6.86 -4.18
C HIS A 66 10.62 -7.35 -2.73
N ARG A 67 9.52 -7.96 -2.29
CA ARG A 67 9.34 -8.42 -0.91
C ARG A 67 9.16 -9.92 -0.88
N THR A 68 9.93 -10.59 -0.03
CA THR A 68 9.72 -11.99 0.32
C THR A 68 9.59 -12.11 1.85
N PRO A 69 9.13 -13.26 2.38
CA PRO A 69 9.13 -13.50 3.82
C PRO A 69 10.52 -13.31 4.47
N GLY A 70 11.61 -13.51 3.71
CA GLY A 70 13.00 -13.43 4.19
C GLY A 70 13.79 -12.17 3.81
N ALA A 71 13.49 -11.49 2.69
CA ALA A 71 14.25 -10.34 2.17
C ALA A 71 13.37 -9.16 1.70
N VAL A 72 13.93 -7.95 1.64
CA VAL A 72 13.29 -6.78 1.02
C VAL A 72 14.28 -6.11 0.06
N PHE A 73 14.20 -6.42 -1.22
CA PHE A 73 15.13 -5.87 -2.22
C PHE A 73 14.63 -4.54 -2.77
N VAL A 74 15.54 -3.58 -2.92
CA VAL A 74 15.32 -2.29 -3.60
C VAL A 74 16.33 -2.14 -4.72
N VAL A 75 15.91 -2.36 -5.96
CA VAL A 75 16.81 -2.43 -7.12
C VAL A 75 16.58 -1.22 -8.03
N PRO A 76 17.60 -0.37 -8.25
CA PRO A 76 17.57 0.68 -9.27
C PRO A 76 17.52 0.10 -10.70
N SER A 77 16.80 0.73 -11.61
CA SER A 77 16.57 0.23 -12.97
C SER A 77 17.86 0.04 -13.78
N ASP A 78 18.87 0.87 -13.53
CA ASP A 78 20.18 0.77 -14.16
C ASP A 78 21.09 -0.32 -13.56
N ALA A 79 20.79 -0.77 -12.34
CA ALA A 79 21.46 -1.92 -11.72
C ALA A 79 20.85 -3.25 -12.18
N GLY A 80 19.58 -3.26 -12.60
CA GLY A 80 18.85 -4.48 -13.01
C GLY A 80 19.58 -5.29 -14.06
N ARG A 81 20.15 -4.65 -15.08
CA ARG A 81 20.92 -5.33 -16.13
C ARG A 81 22.25 -5.90 -15.61
N LEU A 82 22.94 -5.18 -14.72
CA LEU A 82 24.20 -5.69 -14.12
C LEU A 82 23.94 -6.89 -13.21
N ILE A 83 22.77 -6.96 -12.57
CA ILE A 83 22.34 -8.12 -11.79
C ILE A 83 21.99 -9.28 -12.73
N ALA A 84 21.22 -9.02 -13.79
CA ALA A 84 20.85 -10.03 -14.78
C ALA A 84 22.07 -10.61 -15.52
N ASP A 85 23.07 -9.78 -15.81
CA ASP A 85 24.34 -10.17 -16.45
C ASP A 85 25.34 -10.82 -15.46
N ASP A 86 24.95 -11.10 -14.21
CA ASP A 86 25.79 -11.66 -13.14
C ASP A 86 27.09 -10.86 -12.89
N ARG A 87 27.01 -9.53 -13.01
CA ARG A 87 28.10 -8.59 -12.76
C ARG A 87 27.94 -7.84 -11.44
N LEU A 88 26.76 -7.87 -10.84
CA LEU A 88 26.47 -7.22 -9.56
C LEU A 88 25.54 -8.09 -8.71
N ASP A 89 25.95 -8.37 -7.47
CA ASP A 89 25.18 -9.21 -6.55
C ASP A 89 23.90 -8.51 -6.08
N ARG A 90 22.75 -9.19 -6.25
CA ARG A 90 21.43 -8.70 -5.83
C ARG A 90 21.33 -8.48 -4.32
N ARG A 91 22.09 -9.21 -3.49
CA ARG A 91 22.09 -9.07 -2.02
C ARG A 91 22.55 -7.70 -1.55
N LEU A 92 23.33 -6.99 -2.37
CA LEU A 92 23.76 -5.59 -2.13
C LEU A 92 22.59 -4.58 -2.14
N PHE A 93 21.37 -5.07 -2.40
CA PHE A 93 20.13 -4.30 -2.45
C PHE A 93 19.07 -4.80 -1.44
N ASP A 94 19.38 -5.75 -0.56
CA ASP A 94 18.45 -6.22 0.48
C ASP A 94 18.45 -5.30 1.70
N LEU A 95 17.37 -4.53 1.88
CA LEU A 95 17.19 -3.63 3.01
C LEU A 95 17.26 -4.33 4.36
N ARG A 96 16.86 -5.61 4.49
CA ARG A 96 16.95 -6.32 5.78
C ARG A 96 18.40 -6.52 6.21
N GLN A 97 19.29 -6.85 5.27
CA GLN A 97 20.72 -6.99 5.53
C GLN A 97 21.40 -5.63 5.68
N MET A 98 21.01 -4.65 4.86
CA MET A 98 21.67 -3.34 4.88
C MET A 98 21.34 -2.48 6.11
N VAL A 99 20.22 -2.76 6.77
CA VAL A 99 19.78 -2.10 8.01
C VAL A 99 20.47 -2.69 9.25
N SER A 100 20.95 -3.94 9.20
CA SER A 100 21.68 -4.58 10.30
C SER A 100 23.19 -4.31 10.30
N ASP A 101 23.73 -3.76 9.20
CA ASP A 101 25.18 -3.70 8.96
C ASP A 101 25.84 -2.34 9.25
N ASP A 102 27.06 -2.45 9.78
CA ASP A 102 28.11 -1.43 9.98
C ASP A 102 28.28 -0.44 8.79
N ASP A 103 28.92 0.72 8.97
CA ASP A 103 29.09 1.80 7.96
C ASP A 103 29.92 1.41 6.71
N SER A 104 30.35 0.15 6.63
CA SER A 104 31.15 -0.41 5.54
C SER A 104 30.63 -1.76 5.10
N LEU A 105 30.55 -1.98 3.79
CA LEU A 105 30.18 -3.26 3.18
C LEU A 105 31.43 -4.11 2.96
N PRO A 106 31.44 -5.37 3.41
CA PRO A 106 32.43 -6.34 2.95
C PRO A 106 32.08 -6.70 1.50
N LEU A 107 32.92 -6.34 0.55
CA LEU A 107 32.70 -6.59 -0.87
C LEU A 107 33.85 -7.44 -1.39
N VAL A 108 33.61 -8.29 -2.39
CA VAL A 108 34.70 -8.65 -3.29
C VAL A 108 34.49 -8.05 -4.67
N VAL A 109 35.55 -7.40 -5.14
CA VAL A 109 35.60 -6.62 -6.36
C VAL A 109 36.52 -7.37 -7.32
N THR A 110 35.99 -7.72 -8.48
CA THR A 110 36.75 -8.35 -9.56
C THR A 110 37.12 -7.29 -10.57
N SER A 111 38.42 -7.13 -10.81
CA SER A 111 38.95 -6.35 -11.93
C SER A 111 39.74 -7.29 -12.84
N SER A 112 41.03 -7.50 -12.56
CA SER A 112 41.85 -8.57 -13.15
C SER A 112 41.92 -9.83 -12.27
N ARG A 113 41.71 -9.69 -10.95
CA ARG A 113 41.55 -10.78 -9.97
C ARG A 113 40.50 -10.39 -8.92
N PRO A 114 39.80 -11.36 -8.30
CA PRO A 114 38.89 -11.09 -7.18
C PRO A 114 39.68 -10.64 -5.96
N THR A 115 39.26 -9.56 -5.31
CA THR A 115 39.85 -9.07 -4.06
C THR A 115 38.75 -8.71 -3.07
N SER A 116 38.81 -9.24 -1.85
CA SER A 116 37.94 -8.79 -0.76
C SER A 116 38.43 -7.47 -0.19
N VAL A 117 37.50 -6.52 -0.07
CA VAL A 117 37.74 -5.16 0.41
C VAL A 117 36.53 -4.73 1.24
N ARG A 118 36.78 -4.22 2.44
CA ARG A 118 35.74 -3.52 3.21
C ARG A 118 35.62 -2.09 2.69
N VAL A 119 34.51 -1.77 2.03
CA VAL A 119 34.29 -0.47 1.40
C VAL A 119 33.29 0.34 2.21
N PRO A 120 33.62 1.55 2.68
CA PRO A 120 32.64 2.44 3.30
C PRO A 120 31.44 2.63 2.38
N LYS A 121 30.20 2.55 2.89
CA LYS A 121 28.98 2.67 2.08
C LYS A 121 28.98 3.97 1.24
N ALA A 122 29.50 5.06 1.79
CA ALA A 122 29.67 6.35 1.10
C ALA A 122 30.62 6.33 -0.12
N LYS A 123 31.51 5.34 -0.21
CA LYS A 123 32.47 5.16 -1.32
C LYS A 123 32.10 4.01 -2.27
N ALA A 124 31.10 3.20 -1.92
CA ALA A 124 30.68 2.06 -2.73
C ALA A 124 30.04 2.50 -4.07
N ALA A 125 29.46 3.70 -4.11
CA ALA A 125 28.93 4.34 -5.32
C ALA A 125 29.99 4.56 -6.42
N ASP A 126 31.25 4.79 -6.04
CA ASP A 126 32.34 4.96 -6.99
C ASP A 126 32.65 3.65 -7.71
N LEU A 127 32.67 2.52 -6.97
CA LEU A 127 32.87 1.18 -7.54
C LEU A 127 31.72 0.79 -8.46
N TYR A 128 30.49 1.09 -8.06
CA TYR A 128 29.32 0.89 -8.92
C TYR A 128 29.42 1.73 -10.21
N ALA A 129 29.81 3.00 -10.13
CA ALA A 129 29.98 3.87 -11.30
C ALA A 129 31.06 3.36 -12.28
N GLU A 130 32.13 2.76 -11.75
CA GLU A 130 33.16 2.09 -12.56
C GLU A 130 32.61 0.83 -13.25
N LEU A 131 31.85 0.00 -12.53
CA LEU A 131 31.22 -1.21 -13.08
C LEU A 131 30.15 -0.89 -14.15
N ALA A 132 29.35 0.15 -13.90
CA ALA A 132 28.32 0.65 -14.80
C ALA A 132 28.90 1.43 -16.00
N GLY A 133 30.21 1.64 -16.05
CA GLY A 133 30.89 2.33 -17.16
C GLY A 133 30.67 3.85 -17.20
N THR A 134 30.10 4.44 -16.15
CA THR A 134 29.87 5.89 -16.02
C THR A 134 31.08 6.64 -15.46
N ARG A 135 32.06 5.90 -14.93
CA ARG A 135 33.39 6.37 -14.53
C ARG A 135 34.46 5.48 -15.17
N ARG A 136 35.53 6.06 -15.72
CA ARG A 136 36.64 5.31 -16.35
C ARG A 136 37.89 5.29 -15.45
N PRO A 137 38.15 4.19 -14.73
CA PRO A 137 39.41 4.00 -14.00
C PRO A 137 40.52 3.48 -14.91
N ALA A 138 41.75 3.43 -14.40
CA ALA A 138 42.89 2.84 -15.10
C ALA A 138 42.76 1.30 -15.26
N VAL A 139 42.05 0.63 -14.34
CA VAL A 139 41.71 -0.80 -14.41
C VAL A 139 40.20 -0.94 -14.14
N PRO A 140 39.39 -1.40 -15.10
CA PRO A 140 37.94 -1.49 -14.94
C PRO A 140 37.54 -2.63 -13.99
N VAL A 141 36.53 -2.35 -13.16
CA VAL A 141 35.83 -3.36 -12.38
C VAL A 141 34.88 -4.13 -13.29
N SER A 142 34.99 -5.45 -13.30
CA SER A 142 34.17 -6.35 -14.11
C SER A 142 33.00 -6.95 -13.34
N LYS A 143 33.15 -7.14 -12.01
CA LYS A 143 32.11 -7.72 -11.14
C LYS A 143 32.23 -7.28 -9.67
N ILE A 144 31.11 -7.10 -8.96
CA ILE A 144 31.06 -6.74 -7.52
C ILE A 144 30.04 -7.63 -6.79
N TRP A 145 30.43 -8.21 -5.65
CA TRP A 145 29.52 -9.00 -4.81
C TRP A 145 29.72 -8.75 -3.31
N LEU A 146 28.70 -9.10 -2.51
CA LEU A 146 28.80 -9.03 -1.05
C LEU A 146 29.71 -10.17 -0.57
N ASP A 147 30.67 -9.85 0.30
CA ASP A 147 31.54 -10.83 0.94
C ASP A 147 30.88 -11.34 2.22
N ASP A 148 30.28 -12.51 2.10
CA ASP A 148 29.62 -13.35 3.10
C ASP A 148 30.62 -14.16 3.96
N GLY A 149 31.90 -13.80 3.92
CA GLY A 149 32.97 -14.54 4.60
C GLY A 149 33.55 -15.67 3.76
N HIS A 150 33.17 -15.76 2.48
CA HIS A 150 33.80 -16.66 1.51
C HIS A 150 35.15 -16.13 0.99
N ALA A 151 35.50 -14.86 1.25
CA ALA A 151 36.90 -14.46 1.30
C ALA A 151 37.42 -14.63 2.74
N ALA A 152 38.38 -15.54 2.91
CA ALA A 152 38.90 -15.99 4.20
C ALA A 152 38.98 -14.86 5.27
N PRO A 153 38.25 -14.96 6.39
CA PRO A 153 38.37 -13.99 7.47
C PRO A 153 39.74 -14.13 8.15
N PRO A 154 40.46 -13.04 8.47
CA PRO A 154 41.60 -13.14 9.36
C PRO A 154 41.07 -13.31 10.79
N GLY A 155 41.08 -14.55 11.29
CA GLY A 155 41.05 -14.80 12.74
C GLY A 155 39.92 -15.65 13.32
N GLY A 156 39.13 -16.36 12.51
CA GLY A 156 38.34 -17.49 13.03
C GLY A 156 39.23 -18.75 13.07
N SER A 157 39.16 -19.57 14.12
CA SER A 157 39.84 -20.87 14.14
C SER A 157 39.18 -21.83 13.14
N SER A 158 39.45 -21.60 11.86
CA SER A 158 39.19 -22.54 10.79
C SER A 158 40.14 -23.71 10.99
N VAL A 159 39.60 -24.91 11.22
CA VAL A 159 40.34 -26.13 10.89
C VAL A 159 40.70 -25.98 9.42
N LYS A 160 41.96 -25.67 9.13
CA LYS A 160 42.43 -25.53 7.76
C LYS A 160 42.46 -26.94 7.19
N LEU A 161 41.37 -27.31 6.52
CA LEU A 161 41.33 -28.59 5.81
C LEU A 161 42.48 -28.57 4.79
N PRO A 162 43.21 -29.69 4.64
CA PRO A 162 44.34 -29.74 3.73
C PRO A 162 43.91 -29.56 2.27
N VAL A 163 42.62 -29.79 1.97
CA VAL A 163 42.06 -29.70 0.63
C VAL A 163 40.98 -28.63 0.54
N VAL A 164 40.99 -27.87 -0.55
CA VAL A 164 39.99 -26.85 -0.89
C VAL A 164 39.47 -27.05 -2.32
N PRO A 165 38.15 -26.89 -2.56
CA PRO A 165 37.60 -26.89 -3.91
C PRO A 165 37.84 -25.54 -4.61
N SER A 166 37.84 -25.54 -5.94
CA SER A 166 38.01 -24.34 -6.76
C SER A 166 36.79 -23.42 -6.77
N THR A 167 35.62 -23.96 -6.39
CA THR A 167 34.35 -23.21 -6.27
C THR A 167 33.46 -23.82 -5.19
N GLU A 168 32.69 -22.98 -4.53
CA GLU A 168 31.69 -23.38 -3.53
C GLU A 168 30.30 -23.57 -4.14
N SER A 169 30.07 -23.09 -5.36
CA SER A 169 28.83 -23.27 -6.11
C SER A 169 29.07 -23.57 -7.59
N ILE A 170 28.14 -24.28 -8.19
CA ILE A 170 28.03 -24.50 -9.64
C ILE A 170 26.63 -24.11 -10.08
N GLU A 171 26.57 -23.16 -10.98
CA GLU A 171 25.37 -22.78 -11.70
C GLU A 171 25.49 -23.26 -13.14
N TYR A 172 24.46 -23.99 -13.59
CA TYR A 172 24.34 -24.45 -14.96
C TYR A 172 23.50 -23.46 -15.76
N ASP A 173 23.78 -23.35 -17.05
CA ASP A 173 23.01 -22.49 -17.94
C ASP A 173 21.57 -23.03 -18.01
N GLU A 174 20.58 -22.13 -18.09
CA GLU A 174 19.18 -22.54 -18.23
C GLU A 174 18.99 -23.42 -19.46
N GLN A 175 18.27 -24.53 -19.29
CA GLN A 175 17.81 -25.37 -20.39
C GLN A 175 16.40 -24.94 -20.76
N ARG A 176 16.20 -24.53 -22.01
CA ARG A 176 14.94 -23.95 -22.51
C ARG A 176 13.97 -25.05 -22.95
N TRP A 177 12.68 -24.84 -22.67
CA TRP A 177 11.60 -25.65 -23.23
C TRP A 177 11.68 -25.65 -24.77
N PRO A 178 11.51 -26.79 -25.48
CA PRO A 178 10.75 -27.99 -25.11
C PRO A 178 11.52 -29.18 -24.52
N HIS A 179 12.78 -29.02 -24.15
CA HIS A 179 13.64 -30.08 -23.59
C HIS A 179 13.83 -31.33 -24.48
N THR A 180 13.43 -31.27 -25.75
CA THR A 180 13.62 -32.39 -26.70
C THR A 180 15.04 -32.44 -27.27
N ASP A 181 15.78 -31.34 -27.13
CA ASP A 181 17.11 -31.11 -27.68
C ASP A 181 18.15 -30.78 -26.60
N ASP A 182 17.79 -30.95 -25.32
CA ASP A 182 18.66 -30.75 -24.16
C ASP A 182 19.96 -31.54 -24.29
N LYS A 183 21.06 -30.85 -24.04
CA LYS A 183 22.41 -31.41 -24.05
C LYS A 183 22.97 -31.39 -22.63
N PRO A 184 23.65 -32.46 -22.20
CA PRO A 184 24.33 -32.44 -20.92
C PRO A 184 25.35 -31.30 -20.82
N GLN A 185 25.41 -30.66 -19.66
CA GLN A 185 26.35 -29.59 -19.36
C GLN A 185 27.39 -30.08 -18.36
N ASP A 186 28.67 -29.91 -18.72
CA ASP A 186 29.80 -30.28 -17.89
C ASP A 186 30.39 -29.07 -17.17
N LYS A 187 30.62 -29.20 -15.87
CA LYS A 187 31.36 -28.20 -15.06
C LYS A 187 32.44 -28.92 -14.25
N THR A 188 33.65 -28.39 -14.24
CA THR A 188 34.80 -29.03 -13.57
C THR A 188 35.03 -28.43 -12.19
N VAL A 189 35.14 -29.28 -11.17
CA VAL A 189 35.61 -28.90 -9.83
C VAL A 189 37.05 -29.36 -9.66
N THR A 190 37.94 -28.42 -9.35
CA THR A 190 39.34 -28.73 -9.04
C THR A 190 39.53 -28.71 -7.52
N TYR A 191 40.10 -29.78 -6.97
CA TYR A 191 40.52 -29.83 -5.57
C TYR A 191 42.02 -29.58 -5.49
N THR A 192 42.43 -28.64 -4.64
CA THR A 192 43.83 -28.32 -4.36
C THR A 192 44.18 -28.78 -2.97
N ASN A 193 45.28 -29.51 -2.82
CA ASN A 193 45.77 -29.99 -1.53
C ASN A 193 47.04 -29.22 -1.15
N ASP A 194 46.94 -28.38 -0.11
CA ASP A 194 48.06 -27.63 0.48
C ASP A 194 48.81 -28.45 1.55
N GLY A 195 48.33 -29.66 1.85
CA GLY A 195 48.92 -30.57 2.83
C GLY A 195 50.14 -31.32 2.30
N GLU A 196 50.93 -31.82 3.24
CA GLU A 196 52.15 -32.60 2.98
C GLU A 196 51.88 -34.06 2.56
N GLU A 197 50.66 -34.55 2.74
CA GLU A 197 50.24 -35.91 2.41
C GLU A 197 49.13 -35.92 1.35
N PRO A 198 49.09 -36.91 0.44
CA PRO A 198 47.96 -37.08 -0.48
C PRO A 198 46.64 -37.30 0.26
N VAL A 199 45.56 -36.71 -0.23
CA VAL A 199 44.23 -36.82 0.38
C VAL A 199 43.28 -37.57 -0.56
N GLN A 200 42.65 -38.63 -0.02
CA GLN A 200 41.58 -39.37 -0.70
C GLN A 200 40.24 -38.69 -0.45
N LEU A 201 39.48 -38.46 -1.51
CA LEU A 201 38.12 -37.92 -1.49
C LEU A 201 37.14 -38.95 -2.07
N GLU A 202 36.09 -39.27 -1.33
CA GLU A 202 34.89 -39.95 -1.85
C GLU A 202 33.88 -38.89 -2.29
N LEU A 203 33.34 -39.02 -3.50
CA LEU A 203 32.49 -38.01 -4.13
C LEU A 203 31.08 -38.53 -4.36
N GLU A 204 30.10 -37.72 -3.97
CA GLU A 204 28.68 -37.98 -4.21
C GLU A 204 28.00 -36.70 -4.67
N ALA A 205 27.22 -36.77 -5.75
CA ALA A 205 26.39 -35.66 -6.21
C ALA A 205 24.92 -36.06 -6.17
N VAL A 206 24.10 -35.19 -5.60
CA VAL A 206 22.65 -35.38 -5.50
C VAL A 206 21.95 -34.10 -5.91
N LEU A 207 20.83 -34.25 -6.63
CA LEU A 207 19.90 -33.18 -6.96
C LEU A 207 18.53 -33.51 -6.36
N THR A 208 17.83 -32.47 -5.93
CA THR A 208 16.44 -32.47 -5.51
C THR A 208 15.63 -31.74 -6.58
N ALA A 209 14.53 -32.33 -7.00
CA ALA A 209 13.62 -31.77 -7.99
C ALA A 209 12.75 -30.64 -7.39
N PRO A 210 12.14 -29.80 -8.24
CA PRO A 210 11.23 -28.71 -7.81
C PRO A 210 10.09 -29.13 -6.88
N ASP A 211 9.64 -30.37 -6.96
CA ASP A 211 8.57 -30.92 -6.12
C ASP A 211 9.08 -31.42 -4.74
N GLY A 212 10.35 -31.17 -4.43
CA GLY A 212 11.02 -31.57 -3.19
C GLY A 212 11.45 -33.05 -3.14
N LYS A 213 11.24 -33.82 -4.21
CA LYS A 213 11.65 -35.24 -4.27
C LYS A 213 13.07 -35.40 -4.84
N PRO A 214 13.74 -36.54 -4.61
CA PRO A 214 15.01 -36.83 -5.28
C PRO A 214 14.87 -36.73 -6.81
N ALA A 215 15.81 -36.05 -7.47
CA ALA A 215 15.86 -35.99 -8.92
C ALA A 215 16.13 -37.38 -9.52
N PRO A 216 15.76 -37.62 -10.78
CA PRO A 216 16.14 -38.87 -11.47
C PRO A 216 17.66 -39.09 -11.42
N ALA A 217 18.10 -40.35 -11.26
CA ALA A 217 19.52 -40.68 -11.16
C ALA A 217 20.33 -40.26 -12.40
N SER A 218 19.68 -40.08 -13.54
CA SER A 218 20.28 -39.58 -14.77
C SER A 218 20.49 -38.06 -14.80
N ALA A 219 19.99 -37.31 -13.81
CA ALA A 219 20.01 -35.85 -13.80
C ALA A 219 21.38 -35.26 -13.46
N VAL A 220 22.20 -36.01 -12.71
CA VAL A 220 23.58 -35.62 -12.37
C VAL A 220 24.49 -36.84 -12.42
N SER A 221 25.68 -36.67 -12.98
CA SER A 221 26.72 -37.71 -12.96
C SER A 221 28.11 -37.11 -12.72
N LEU A 222 29.00 -37.94 -12.18
CA LEU A 222 30.39 -37.57 -11.93
C LEU A 222 31.32 -38.37 -12.83
N SER A 223 32.40 -37.75 -13.32
CA SER A 223 33.44 -38.46 -14.08
C SER A 223 34.19 -39.50 -13.24
N ALA A 224 34.17 -39.35 -11.91
CA ALA A 224 34.73 -40.29 -10.94
C ALA A 224 33.98 -40.18 -9.60
N SER A 225 33.80 -41.30 -8.90
CA SER A 225 33.22 -41.34 -7.55
C SER A 225 34.27 -41.19 -6.44
N SER A 226 35.56 -41.19 -6.79
CA SER A 226 36.66 -40.98 -5.84
C SER A 226 37.84 -40.28 -6.52
N LEU A 227 38.54 -39.42 -5.80
CA LEU A 227 39.76 -38.75 -6.27
C LEU A 227 40.88 -38.86 -5.23
N THR A 228 42.12 -39.00 -5.70
CA THR A 228 43.31 -38.80 -4.86
C THR A 228 43.94 -37.47 -5.24
N VAL A 229 43.96 -36.51 -4.32
CA VAL A 229 44.60 -35.20 -4.51
C VAL A 229 46.03 -35.28 -3.97
N PRO A 230 47.07 -35.25 -4.83
CA PRO A 230 48.46 -35.35 -4.38
C PRO A 230 48.83 -34.25 -3.39
N ALA A 231 49.78 -34.51 -2.49
CA ALA A 231 50.36 -33.46 -1.65
C ALA A 231 50.89 -32.31 -2.51
N HIS A 232 50.60 -31.07 -2.13
CA HIS A 232 50.94 -29.86 -2.91
C HIS A 232 50.45 -29.88 -4.37
N GLY A 233 49.38 -30.64 -4.64
CA GLY A 233 48.90 -30.94 -5.99
C GLY A 233 47.41 -30.67 -6.17
N THR A 234 46.91 -30.98 -7.36
CA THR A 234 45.48 -30.83 -7.71
C THR A 234 44.92 -32.10 -8.34
N ALA A 235 43.62 -32.30 -8.19
CA ALA A 235 42.84 -33.31 -8.91
C ALA A 235 41.48 -32.74 -9.31
N GLN A 236 40.84 -33.30 -10.35
CA GLN A 236 39.63 -32.73 -10.94
C GLN A 236 38.53 -33.79 -11.08
N VAL A 237 37.28 -33.37 -10.87
CA VAL A 237 36.07 -34.12 -11.23
C VAL A 237 35.20 -33.28 -12.14
N VAL A 238 34.62 -33.89 -13.18
CA VAL A 238 33.58 -33.28 -14.00
C VAL A 238 32.23 -33.64 -13.40
N VAL A 239 31.42 -32.62 -13.12
CA VAL A 239 30.03 -32.72 -12.68
C VAL A 239 29.14 -32.41 -13.87
N THR A 240 28.48 -33.44 -14.39
CA THR A 240 27.61 -33.33 -15.56
C THR A 240 26.16 -33.19 -15.09
N SER A 241 25.49 -32.12 -15.49
CA SER A 241 24.04 -31.97 -15.39
C SER A 241 23.39 -32.43 -16.69
N ASN A 242 22.34 -33.24 -16.60
CA ASN A 242 21.55 -33.66 -17.75
C ASN A 242 20.06 -33.44 -17.45
N THR A 243 19.41 -32.56 -18.20
CA THR A 243 17.98 -32.21 -18.05
C THR A 243 17.07 -33.03 -18.96
N ASN A 244 17.63 -33.84 -19.87
CA ASN A 244 16.87 -34.75 -20.71
C ASN A 244 16.41 -36.00 -19.93
N HIS A 245 15.41 -35.81 -19.08
CA HIS A 245 14.78 -36.87 -18.29
C HIS A 245 13.30 -36.58 -18.01
N ALA A 246 12.59 -37.57 -17.46
CA ALA A 246 11.16 -37.49 -17.15
C ALA A 246 10.83 -36.80 -15.81
N GLY A 247 11.76 -36.00 -15.27
CA GLY A 247 11.52 -35.23 -14.05
C GLY A 247 10.63 -34.00 -14.33
N PRO A 248 10.08 -33.35 -13.30
CA PRO A 248 9.32 -32.11 -13.49
C PRO A 248 10.21 -30.96 -14.00
N ASP A 249 9.62 -29.95 -14.62
CA ASP A 249 10.33 -28.71 -14.97
C ASP A 249 10.44 -27.78 -13.76
N GLY A 250 11.45 -26.91 -13.74
CA GLY A 250 11.74 -25.95 -12.68
C GLY A 250 13.18 -26.01 -12.15
N LEU A 251 13.40 -25.37 -11.01
CA LEU A 251 14.71 -25.31 -10.35
C LEU A 251 15.05 -26.61 -9.61
N TYR A 252 16.11 -27.28 -10.04
CA TYR A 252 16.74 -28.37 -9.33
C TYR A 252 17.86 -27.82 -8.44
N THR A 253 17.87 -28.20 -7.17
CA THR A 253 18.89 -27.78 -6.20
C THR A 253 19.58 -28.99 -5.61
N GLY A 254 20.87 -28.88 -5.33
CA GLY A 254 21.61 -30.00 -4.77
C GLY A 254 23.02 -29.67 -4.36
N ARG A 255 23.83 -30.72 -4.24
CA ARG A 255 25.21 -30.61 -3.78
C ARG A 255 26.09 -31.73 -4.31
N LEU A 256 27.34 -31.38 -4.57
CA LEU A 256 28.47 -32.29 -4.61
C LEU A 256 29.11 -32.32 -3.22
N THR A 257 29.18 -33.51 -2.62
CA THR A 257 29.84 -33.75 -1.34
C THR A 257 31.14 -34.51 -1.58
N ALA A 258 32.26 -33.95 -1.12
CA ALA A 258 33.55 -34.62 -1.08
C ALA A 258 33.90 -34.96 0.37
N ARG A 259 33.94 -36.25 0.69
CA ARG A 259 34.24 -36.76 2.03
C ARG A 259 35.69 -37.19 2.12
N LEU A 260 36.40 -36.66 3.10
CA LEU A 260 37.77 -37.05 3.44
C LEU A 260 37.74 -38.34 4.27
N ALA A 261 38.83 -39.12 4.21
CA ALA A 261 39.01 -40.28 5.08
C ALA A 261 38.98 -39.94 6.59
N SER A 262 39.28 -38.68 6.96
CA SER A 262 39.16 -38.17 8.34
C SER A 262 37.71 -38.08 8.83
N GLY A 263 36.73 -38.12 7.92
CA GLY A 263 35.31 -37.91 8.20
C GLY A 263 34.81 -36.50 7.87
N ASP A 264 35.73 -35.55 7.62
CA ASP A 264 35.39 -34.18 7.21
C ASP A 264 34.74 -34.16 5.82
N THR A 265 33.88 -33.17 5.57
CA THR A 265 33.17 -33.03 4.29
C THR A 265 33.31 -31.64 3.72
N LEU A 266 33.65 -31.56 2.44
CA LEU A 266 33.57 -30.35 1.62
C LEU A 266 32.28 -30.42 0.79
N THR A 267 31.57 -29.30 0.66
CA THR A 267 30.32 -29.24 -0.09
C THR A 267 30.40 -28.14 -1.14
N THR A 268 30.04 -28.47 -2.38
CA THR A 268 29.82 -27.51 -3.47
C THR A 268 28.34 -27.57 -3.85
N THR A 269 27.63 -26.44 -3.81
CA THR A 269 26.20 -26.39 -4.16
C THR A 269 25.99 -26.48 -5.66
N LEU A 270 24.87 -27.07 -6.08
CA LEU A 270 24.49 -27.26 -7.48
C LEU A 270 23.12 -26.61 -7.72
N ALA A 271 23.00 -25.81 -8.77
CA ALA A 271 21.74 -25.24 -9.23
C ALA A 271 21.56 -25.48 -10.74
N VAL A 272 20.47 -26.15 -11.11
CA VAL A 272 20.13 -26.46 -12.50
C VAL A 272 18.74 -25.93 -12.78
N GLN A 273 18.63 -24.95 -13.67
CA GLN A 273 17.35 -24.42 -14.11
C GLN A 273 16.88 -25.14 -15.37
N ARG A 274 15.79 -25.90 -15.25
CA ARG A 274 15.08 -26.47 -16.39
C ARG A 274 13.80 -25.66 -16.60
N GLU A 275 13.73 -24.89 -17.68
CA GLU A 275 12.62 -23.96 -17.96
C GLU A 275 11.28 -24.71 -17.91
N VAL A 276 10.24 -24.11 -17.33
CA VAL A 276 8.87 -24.64 -17.45
C VAL A 276 8.38 -24.53 -18.90
N GLU A 277 7.27 -25.19 -19.24
CA GLU A 277 6.62 -25.00 -20.55
C GLU A 277 6.37 -23.50 -20.79
N SER A 278 7.10 -22.93 -21.76
CA SER A 278 7.18 -21.50 -22.04
C SER A 278 7.20 -21.22 -23.54
N TYR A 279 6.80 -20.02 -23.92
CA TYR A 279 6.66 -19.58 -25.30
C TYR A 279 7.11 -18.13 -25.49
N ASP A 280 7.44 -17.78 -26.73
CA ASP A 280 7.83 -16.42 -27.07
C ASP A 280 6.58 -15.55 -27.33
N LEU A 281 6.50 -14.41 -26.65
CA LEU A 281 5.54 -13.34 -26.90
C LEU A 281 6.25 -12.17 -27.57
N THR A 282 5.92 -11.88 -28.82
CA THR A 282 6.34 -10.67 -29.54
C THR A 282 5.21 -9.64 -29.50
N VAL A 283 5.48 -8.42 -29.05
CA VAL A 283 4.50 -7.33 -29.01
C VAL A 283 5.00 -6.17 -29.85
N ARG A 284 4.14 -5.67 -30.74
CA ARG A 284 4.39 -4.53 -31.66
C ARG A 284 3.45 -3.38 -31.35
N HIS A 285 3.94 -2.15 -31.48
CA HIS A 285 3.20 -0.96 -31.09
C HIS A 285 3.04 0.01 -32.25
N LEU A 286 1.78 0.36 -32.54
CA LEU A 286 1.44 1.43 -33.48
C LEU A 286 0.77 2.58 -32.73
N ASP A 287 1.28 3.79 -32.93
CA ASP A 287 0.68 5.00 -32.38
C ASP A 287 -0.64 5.36 -33.07
N ARG A 288 -1.25 6.47 -32.64
CA ARG A 288 -2.52 6.96 -33.18
C ARG A 288 -2.43 7.48 -34.63
N THR A 289 -1.24 7.69 -35.16
CA THR A 289 -1.01 7.98 -36.58
C THR A 289 -0.89 6.71 -37.42
N GLY A 290 -0.73 5.55 -36.78
CA GLY A 290 -0.48 4.25 -37.41
C GLY A 290 1.00 3.99 -37.66
N THR A 291 1.89 4.77 -37.04
CA THR A 291 3.34 4.62 -37.15
C THR A 291 3.86 3.76 -36.01
N GLU A 292 4.87 2.94 -36.28
CA GLU A 292 5.59 2.22 -35.24
C GLU A 292 6.15 3.18 -34.19
N THR A 293 5.95 2.86 -32.91
CA THR A 293 6.30 3.77 -31.81
C THR A 293 6.97 3.03 -30.66
N SER A 294 7.98 3.66 -30.07
CA SER A 294 8.58 3.24 -28.79
C SER A 294 7.96 3.97 -27.59
N ASP A 295 6.94 4.79 -27.82
CA ASP A 295 6.32 5.63 -26.81
C ASP A 295 5.13 4.94 -26.16
N TYR A 296 5.46 3.85 -25.46
CA TYR A 296 4.51 3.03 -24.73
C TYR A 296 5.15 2.48 -23.46
N TYR A 297 4.28 1.95 -22.60
CA TYR A 297 4.67 0.93 -21.64
C TYR A 297 3.54 -0.08 -21.51
N ASP A 298 3.95 -1.31 -21.23
CA ASP A 298 3.04 -2.43 -21.10
C ASP A 298 3.07 -3.01 -19.69
N PHE A 299 1.94 -3.57 -19.30
CA PHE A 299 1.83 -4.43 -18.14
C PHE A 299 1.33 -5.80 -18.57
N LEU A 300 2.14 -6.83 -18.31
CA LEU A 300 1.73 -8.23 -18.45
C LEU A 300 1.41 -8.80 -17.07
N VAL A 301 0.18 -9.26 -16.88
CA VAL A 301 -0.34 -9.73 -15.59
C VAL A 301 -0.69 -11.21 -15.69
N ASP A 302 -0.02 -12.05 -14.91
CA ASP A 302 -0.35 -13.47 -14.79
C ASP A 302 -1.65 -13.63 -13.98
N ARG A 303 -2.67 -14.21 -14.61
CA ARG A 303 -4.00 -14.40 -14.02
C ARG A 303 -4.11 -15.72 -13.26
N ASP A 304 -3.16 -16.63 -13.48
CA ASP A 304 -3.12 -17.97 -12.90
C ASP A 304 -2.10 -18.08 -11.76
N ALA A 305 -1.35 -17.01 -11.49
CA ALA A 305 -0.43 -16.92 -10.36
C ALA A 305 -1.11 -17.29 -9.03
N THR A 306 -0.54 -18.29 -8.35
CA THR A 306 -0.99 -18.75 -7.02
C THR A 306 -0.11 -18.25 -5.88
N GLU A 307 1.07 -17.73 -6.20
CA GLU A 307 2.02 -17.16 -5.26
C GLU A 307 2.65 -15.90 -5.86
N GLU A 308 2.98 -14.93 -5.01
CA GLU A 308 3.53 -13.64 -5.46
C GLU A 308 5.04 -13.81 -5.71
N HIS A 309 5.44 -13.86 -6.99
CA HIS A 309 6.82 -14.05 -7.44
C HIS A 309 7.18 -13.09 -8.58
N ASP A 310 8.47 -12.99 -8.87
CA ASP A 310 8.98 -12.25 -10.04
C ASP A 310 8.30 -12.80 -11.32
N GLY A 311 7.63 -11.93 -12.08
CA GLY A 311 6.88 -12.32 -13.29
C GLY A 311 5.35 -12.39 -13.17
N SER A 312 4.76 -12.31 -11.98
CA SER A 312 3.28 -12.25 -11.85
C SER A 312 2.71 -10.93 -12.37
N GLN A 313 3.53 -9.87 -12.38
CA GLN A 313 3.30 -8.59 -13.04
C GLN A 313 4.63 -8.11 -13.63
N LEU A 314 4.66 -7.81 -14.92
CA LEU A 314 5.84 -7.30 -15.61
C LEU A 314 5.55 -5.92 -16.19
N PHE A 315 6.36 -4.93 -15.80
CA PHE A 315 6.39 -3.62 -16.42
C PHE A 315 7.43 -3.58 -17.53
N LEU A 316 7.00 -3.29 -18.76
CA LEU A 316 7.85 -3.32 -19.94
C LEU A 316 7.81 -1.93 -20.58
N GLY A 317 8.98 -1.28 -20.67
CA GLY A 317 9.10 0.04 -21.30
C GLY A 317 9.48 -0.05 -22.77
N GLY A 318 9.11 0.94 -23.57
CA GLY A 318 9.50 1.02 -24.98
C GLY A 318 10.97 1.40 -25.18
N ASP A 319 11.83 0.40 -25.39
CA ASP A 319 13.19 0.53 -25.93
C ASP A 319 13.27 0.19 -27.44
N GLY A 320 12.10 0.16 -28.09
CA GLY A 320 11.89 -0.08 -29.52
C GLY A 320 10.39 -0.06 -29.83
N SER A 321 9.97 -0.24 -31.08
CA SER A 321 8.56 -0.42 -31.45
C SER A 321 8.05 -1.85 -31.28
N GLU A 322 8.96 -2.78 -31.01
CA GLU A 322 8.73 -4.20 -30.83
C GLU A 322 9.64 -4.72 -29.71
N TYR A 323 9.12 -5.64 -28.90
CA TYR A 323 9.94 -6.47 -28.02
C TYR A 323 9.49 -7.93 -28.10
N GLN A 324 10.38 -8.83 -27.68
CA GLN A 324 10.09 -10.24 -27.49
C GLN A 324 10.38 -10.63 -26.05
N LEU A 325 9.44 -11.32 -25.41
CA LEU A 325 9.55 -11.83 -24.06
C LEU A 325 9.28 -13.34 -24.05
N ARG A 326 10.10 -14.09 -23.33
CA ARG A 326 9.85 -15.51 -23.04
C ARG A 326 8.95 -15.61 -21.80
N VAL A 327 7.77 -16.20 -21.93
CA VAL A 327 6.79 -16.29 -20.84
C VAL A 327 6.31 -17.72 -20.63
N PRO A 328 6.06 -18.15 -19.37
CA PRO A 328 5.45 -19.44 -19.11
C PRO A 328 4.08 -19.60 -19.79
N LYS A 329 3.70 -20.85 -19.98
CA LYS A 329 2.34 -21.21 -20.37
C LYS A 329 1.37 -20.78 -19.30
N GLY A 330 0.35 -20.04 -19.70
CA GLY A 330 -0.63 -19.51 -18.77
C GLY A 330 -1.61 -18.56 -19.43
N ARG A 331 -2.49 -17.99 -18.60
CA ARG A 331 -3.45 -16.96 -19.00
C ARG A 331 -2.99 -15.63 -18.46
N TYR A 332 -2.86 -14.65 -19.34
CA TYR A 332 -2.38 -13.32 -19.02
C TYR A 332 -3.41 -12.26 -19.37
N LEU A 333 -3.32 -11.11 -18.71
CA LEU A 333 -3.84 -9.84 -19.20
C LEU A 333 -2.66 -9.01 -19.71
N LEU A 334 -2.81 -8.37 -20.86
CA LEU A 334 -1.83 -7.42 -21.39
C LEU A 334 -2.48 -6.03 -21.50
N GLU A 335 -1.94 -5.06 -20.77
CA GLU A 335 -2.28 -3.65 -20.89
C GLU A 335 -1.17 -2.94 -21.63
N SER A 336 -1.52 -2.00 -22.50
CA SER A 336 -0.57 -1.12 -23.18
C SER A 336 -1.08 0.30 -23.17
N TRP A 337 -0.22 1.18 -22.71
CA TRP A 337 -0.48 2.60 -22.67
C TRP A 337 0.37 3.33 -23.69
N PHE A 338 -0.20 4.33 -24.36
CA PHE A 338 0.47 5.15 -25.37
C PHE A 338 0.39 6.64 -25.03
N GLY A 339 1.49 7.39 -25.18
CA GLY A 339 1.49 8.86 -25.09
C GLY A 339 2.82 9.51 -24.67
N THR A 340 3.22 10.61 -25.34
CA THR A 340 4.61 11.12 -25.18
C THR A 340 4.83 11.80 -23.84
N GLU A 341 5.95 11.49 -23.18
CA GLU A 341 6.42 12.20 -21.98
C GLU A 341 6.48 13.73 -22.19
N THR A 342 6.57 14.18 -23.45
CA THR A 342 6.81 15.56 -23.87
C THR A 342 5.59 16.49 -23.85
N ASP A 343 4.38 16.02 -24.16
CA ASP A 343 3.21 16.90 -24.23
C ASP A 343 2.06 16.53 -23.27
N ARG A 344 2.01 15.29 -22.77
CA ARG A 344 1.08 14.79 -21.73
C ARG A 344 -0.38 15.23 -21.91
N LYS A 345 -0.84 15.46 -23.15
CA LYS A 345 -2.21 15.94 -23.44
C LYS A 345 -3.11 14.85 -23.99
N GLU A 346 -2.52 13.87 -24.68
CA GLU A 346 -3.22 12.74 -25.27
C GLU A 346 -2.68 11.43 -24.69
N SER A 347 -3.58 10.54 -24.29
CA SER A 347 -3.20 9.24 -23.75
C SER A 347 -4.21 8.17 -24.12
N THR A 348 -3.68 6.99 -24.42
CA THR A 348 -4.48 5.83 -24.84
C THR A 348 -4.18 4.66 -23.93
N ASP A 349 -5.22 3.98 -23.48
CA ASP A 349 -5.13 2.70 -22.78
C ASP A 349 -5.81 1.60 -23.63
N LEU A 350 -5.06 0.54 -23.92
CA LEU A 350 -5.53 -0.66 -24.59
C LEU A 350 -5.35 -1.86 -23.68
N VAL A 351 -6.45 -2.55 -23.42
CA VAL A 351 -6.46 -3.73 -22.54
C VAL A 351 -6.84 -4.95 -23.36
N LEU A 352 -6.00 -5.97 -23.35
CA LEU A 352 -6.26 -7.32 -23.84
C LEU A 352 -6.52 -8.23 -22.62
N PRO A 353 -7.79 -8.44 -22.21
CA PRO A 353 -8.10 -9.13 -20.95
C PRO A 353 -7.70 -10.61 -20.91
N GLN A 354 -7.62 -11.24 -22.08
CA GLN A 354 -7.27 -12.65 -22.22
C GLN A 354 -6.20 -12.83 -23.30
N LEU A 355 -4.99 -13.14 -22.85
CA LEU A 355 -3.88 -13.62 -23.63
C LEU A 355 -3.50 -15.04 -23.17
N ASP A 356 -3.84 -16.04 -23.98
CA ASP A 356 -3.52 -17.43 -23.70
C ASP A 356 -2.17 -17.81 -24.34
N MET A 357 -1.15 -18.00 -23.50
CA MET A 357 0.19 -18.41 -23.93
C MET A 357 0.28 -19.94 -23.98
N THR A 358 -0.07 -20.52 -25.13
CA THR A 358 -0.01 -21.98 -25.39
C THR A 358 0.87 -22.35 -26.59
N ALA A 359 1.48 -21.34 -27.20
CA ALA A 359 2.36 -21.39 -28.36
C ALA A 359 3.01 -20.01 -28.49
N ASP A 360 4.04 -19.88 -29.34
CA ASP A 360 4.60 -18.57 -29.66
C ASP A 360 3.52 -17.65 -30.25
N ARG A 361 3.53 -16.38 -29.84
CA ARG A 361 2.54 -15.37 -30.21
C ARG A 361 3.20 -14.10 -30.69
N THR A 362 2.56 -13.47 -31.67
CA THR A 362 2.85 -12.10 -32.07
C THR A 362 1.57 -11.29 -31.97
N ILE A 363 1.62 -10.17 -31.25
CA ILE A 363 0.50 -9.26 -31.02
C ILE A 363 0.89 -7.89 -31.55
N THR A 364 -0.05 -7.21 -32.18
CA THR A 364 0.10 -5.79 -32.56
C THR A 364 -0.95 -4.98 -31.81
N LEU A 365 -0.49 -4.10 -30.94
CA LEU A 365 -1.30 -3.15 -30.20
C LEU A 365 -1.31 -1.84 -30.98
N ASP A 366 -2.49 -1.48 -31.50
CA ASP A 366 -2.70 -0.34 -32.37
C ASP A 366 -3.59 0.69 -31.66
N ALA A 367 -2.99 1.80 -31.23
CA ALA A 367 -3.66 2.83 -30.44
C ALA A 367 -4.88 3.47 -31.14
N ARG A 368 -5.04 3.27 -32.46
CA ARG A 368 -6.22 3.73 -33.21
C ARG A 368 -7.47 2.90 -32.91
N GLN A 369 -7.32 1.69 -32.36
CA GLN A 369 -8.45 0.86 -31.94
C GLN A 369 -9.19 1.44 -30.74
N ALA A 370 -8.51 2.22 -29.90
CA ALA A 370 -9.10 2.88 -28.74
C ALA A 370 -10.03 4.03 -29.16
N LYS A 371 -11.14 4.14 -28.44
CA LYS A 371 -12.20 5.14 -28.68
C LYS A 371 -12.16 6.25 -27.64
N PRO A 372 -12.60 7.47 -27.99
CA PRO A 372 -12.46 8.62 -27.10
C PRO A 372 -13.33 8.51 -25.85
N VAL A 373 -12.81 9.05 -24.75
CA VAL A 373 -13.56 9.36 -23.52
C VAL A 373 -13.91 10.85 -23.55
N LYS A 374 -15.21 11.17 -23.61
CA LYS A 374 -15.74 12.54 -23.71
C LYS A 374 -16.96 12.70 -22.82
N ILE A 375 -16.88 13.60 -21.85
CA ILE A 375 -17.95 13.85 -20.89
C ILE A 375 -18.27 15.34 -20.92
N SER A 376 -19.55 15.68 -20.90
CA SER A 376 -20.00 17.07 -20.77
C SER A 376 -21.15 17.17 -19.78
N VAL A 377 -21.23 18.32 -19.11
CA VAL A 377 -22.24 18.63 -18.11
C VAL A 377 -23.20 19.73 -18.60
N PRO A 378 -24.41 19.86 -18.01
CA PRO A 378 -25.39 20.86 -18.46
C PRO A 378 -24.90 22.31 -18.34
N ASP A 379 -24.17 22.64 -17.28
CA ASP A 379 -23.66 23.99 -17.05
C ASP A 379 -22.42 24.26 -17.89
N GLN A 380 -22.58 25.07 -18.94
CA GLN A 380 -21.50 25.41 -19.88
C GLN A 380 -20.37 26.24 -19.25
N ARG A 381 -20.53 26.72 -18.01
CA ARG A 381 -19.47 27.42 -17.27
C ARG A 381 -18.56 26.47 -16.52
N ALA A 382 -18.93 25.19 -16.42
CA ALA A 382 -18.14 24.19 -15.72
C ALA A 382 -17.06 23.64 -16.66
N GLY A 383 -15.79 23.74 -16.23
CA GLY A 383 -14.67 23.09 -16.91
C GLY A 383 -14.44 21.69 -16.34
N ASN A 384 -13.88 20.80 -17.15
CA ASN A 384 -13.38 19.52 -16.67
C ASN A 384 -12.21 19.78 -15.73
N ASP A 385 -12.26 19.16 -14.56
CA ASP A 385 -11.25 19.26 -13.52
C ASP A 385 -10.38 18.02 -13.53
N PHE A 386 -11.02 16.85 -13.60
CA PHE A 386 -10.34 15.58 -13.69
C PHE A 386 -11.21 14.52 -14.37
N THR A 387 -10.58 13.61 -15.12
CA THR A 387 -11.24 12.42 -15.64
C THR A 387 -10.30 11.22 -15.54
N LEU A 388 -10.83 10.09 -15.04
CA LEU A 388 -10.16 8.79 -14.99
C LEU A 388 -11.06 7.74 -15.61
N ALA A 389 -10.50 6.99 -16.55
CA ALA A 389 -11.04 5.73 -17.01
C ALA A 389 -10.14 4.61 -16.47
N SER A 390 -10.66 3.77 -15.58
CA SER A 390 -9.89 2.72 -14.93
C SER A 390 -10.61 1.39 -14.95
N TYR A 391 -9.86 0.34 -14.68
CA TYR A 391 -10.38 -1.01 -14.55
C TYR A 391 -9.65 -1.78 -13.46
N GLU A 392 -10.30 -2.83 -12.99
CA GLU A 392 -9.77 -3.76 -12.02
C GLU A 392 -10.00 -5.19 -12.49
N LEU A 393 -8.98 -6.02 -12.33
CA LEU A 393 -9.08 -7.46 -12.47
C LEU A 393 -8.79 -8.12 -11.12
N VAL A 394 -9.79 -8.78 -10.56
CA VAL A 394 -9.61 -9.63 -9.37
C VAL A 394 -9.04 -10.98 -9.80
N THR A 395 -7.82 -11.29 -9.38
CA THR A 395 -7.18 -12.60 -9.53
C THR A 395 -7.29 -13.39 -8.21
N PRO A 396 -6.98 -14.71 -8.19
CA PRO A 396 -6.96 -15.48 -6.95
C PRO A 396 -5.99 -14.94 -5.88
N LEU A 397 -4.93 -14.26 -6.32
CA LEU A 397 -3.84 -13.80 -5.47
C LEU A 397 -3.92 -12.30 -5.14
N PHE A 398 -4.29 -11.45 -6.11
CA PHE A 398 -4.29 -9.99 -5.97
C PHE A 398 -5.38 -9.33 -6.82
N THR A 399 -5.65 -8.04 -6.59
CA THR A 399 -6.43 -7.21 -7.52
C THR A 399 -5.48 -6.34 -8.32
N TYR A 400 -5.51 -6.49 -9.64
CA TYR A 400 -4.77 -5.62 -10.55
C TYR A 400 -5.63 -4.41 -10.92
N GLY A 401 -5.04 -3.23 -10.96
CA GLY A 401 -5.70 -1.99 -11.34
C GLY A 401 -4.92 -1.24 -12.40
N GLY A 402 -5.57 -0.89 -13.51
CA GLY A 402 -4.99 -0.14 -14.63
C GLY A 402 -5.92 0.94 -15.16
N GLY A 403 -5.44 1.75 -16.09
CA GLY A 403 -6.24 2.81 -16.71
C GLY A 403 -5.50 4.12 -17.00
N VAL A 404 -6.28 5.08 -17.53
CA VAL A 404 -5.78 6.38 -17.98
C VAL A 404 -6.63 7.53 -17.44
N GLY A 405 -5.98 8.58 -16.96
CA GLY A 405 -6.66 9.78 -16.49
C GLY A 405 -5.80 11.04 -16.53
N GLY A 406 -6.44 12.19 -16.33
CA GLY A 406 -5.75 13.47 -16.34
C GLY A 406 -6.59 14.61 -15.81
N PHE A 407 -5.89 15.68 -15.45
CA PHE A 407 -6.46 16.93 -14.97
C PHE A 407 -6.81 17.90 -16.11
N GLY A 408 -7.76 18.79 -15.87
CA GLY A 408 -8.26 19.75 -16.84
C GLY A 408 -9.10 19.08 -17.93
N ASP A 409 -8.79 19.34 -19.20
CA ASP A 409 -9.47 18.73 -20.36
C ASP A 409 -8.55 17.71 -21.06
N PRO A 410 -8.33 16.52 -20.47
CA PRO A 410 -7.41 15.53 -21.03
C PRO A 410 -8.02 14.87 -22.28
N VAL A 411 -7.16 14.58 -23.27
CA VAL A 411 -7.57 13.80 -24.46
C VAL A 411 -7.32 12.32 -24.18
N LEU A 412 -8.39 11.62 -23.77
CA LEU A 412 -8.30 10.23 -23.33
C LEU A 412 -8.92 9.27 -24.34
N PHE A 413 -8.27 8.13 -24.57
CA PHE A 413 -8.78 7.02 -25.35
C PHE A 413 -8.69 5.72 -24.58
N THR A 414 -9.71 4.88 -24.68
CA THR A 414 -9.74 3.55 -24.05
C THR A 414 -10.21 2.51 -25.07
N GLY A 415 -9.67 1.30 -24.99
CA GLY A 415 -10.07 0.20 -25.85
C GLY A 415 -9.91 -1.16 -25.20
N GLN A 416 -10.82 -2.07 -25.53
CA GLN A 416 -10.71 -3.50 -25.18
C GLN A 416 -10.37 -4.30 -26.43
N VAL A 417 -9.26 -5.02 -26.41
CA VAL A 417 -8.89 -5.97 -27.45
C VAL A 417 -9.38 -7.35 -27.04
N GLY A 418 -10.26 -7.96 -27.84
CA GLY A 418 -10.77 -9.31 -27.57
C GLY A 418 -11.86 -9.39 -26.48
N ALA A 419 -12.11 -10.61 -26.00
CA ALA A 419 -13.18 -10.91 -25.06
C ALA A 419 -12.83 -10.49 -23.63
N SER A 420 -13.86 -10.13 -22.85
CA SER A 420 -13.71 -9.88 -21.41
C SER A 420 -13.55 -11.19 -20.63
N VAL A 421 -13.14 -11.08 -19.37
CA VAL A 421 -12.89 -12.20 -18.45
C VAL A 421 -13.64 -12.01 -17.13
N PRO A 422 -13.98 -13.09 -16.41
CA PRO A 422 -14.58 -12.98 -15.08
C PRO A 422 -13.66 -12.19 -14.11
N GLY A 423 -14.28 -11.36 -13.27
CA GLY A 423 -13.56 -10.53 -12.30
C GLY A 423 -13.00 -9.22 -12.87
N LEU A 424 -13.19 -8.95 -14.16
CA LEU A 424 -12.80 -7.69 -14.80
C LEU A 424 -13.95 -6.67 -14.75
N THR A 425 -13.77 -5.64 -13.94
CA THR A 425 -14.68 -4.50 -13.84
C THR A 425 -14.00 -3.22 -14.27
N SER A 426 -14.77 -2.21 -14.68
CA SER A 426 -14.24 -0.91 -15.06
C SER A 426 -15.12 0.23 -14.62
N ASN A 427 -14.52 1.41 -14.51
CA ASN A 427 -15.22 2.61 -14.10
C ASN A 427 -14.69 3.85 -14.83
N ILE A 428 -15.60 4.79 -15.04
CA ILE A 428 -15.29 6.15 -15.44
C ILE A 428 -15.63 7.04 -14.26
N HIS A 429 -14.65 7.78 -13.77
CA HIS A 429 -14.81 8.86 -12.80
C HIS A 429 -14.49 10.19 -13.47
N SER A 430 -15.31 11.21 -13.26
CA SER A 430 -15.08 12.51 -13.87
C SER A 430 -15.66 13.63 -13.01
N GLU A 431 -14.91 14.71 -12.90
CA GLU A 431 -15.26 15.87 -12.09
C GLU A 431 -15.20 17.16 -12.89
N PHE A 432 -16.13 18.07 -12.61
CA PHE A 432 -16.22 19.37 -13.27
C PHE A 432 -16.50 20.44 -12.23
N ALA A 433 -15.99 21.64 -12.45
CA ALA A 433 -16.21 22.76 -11.54
C ALA A 433 -16.45 24.08 -12.28
N VAL A 434 -17.32 24.92 -11.72
CA VAL A 434 -17.54 26.29 -12.20
C VAL A 434 -16.49 27.20 -11.57
N GLY A 435 -15.79 27.99 -12.37
CA GLY A 435 -14.78 28.92 -11.88
C GLY A 435 -13.59 29.03 -12.83
N ALA A 436 -12.61 29.82 -12.45
CA ALA A 436 -11.31 29.80 -13.13
C ALA A 436 -10.40 28.82 -12.39
N PRO A 437 -9.80 27.83 -13.08
CA PRO A 437 -8.81 26.97 -12.46
C PRO A 437 -7.54 27.77 -12.11
N ASP A 438 -6.81 27.31 -11.10
CA ASP A 438 -5.46 27.79 -10.79
C ASP A 438 -4.45 27.31 -11.86
N PRO A 439 -3.19 27.78 -11.85
CA PRO A 439 -2.17 27.37 -12.83
C PRO A 439 -1.91 25.86 -12.87
N GLU A 440 -2.17 25.16 -11.78
CA GLU A 440 -2.05 23.71 -11.64
C GLU A 440 -3.28 22.95 -12.19
N GLY A 441 -4.41 23.65 -12.38
CA GLY A 441 -5.66 23.13 -12.95
C GLY A 441 -6.77 22.92 -11.94
N GLY A 442 -6.51 23.14 -10.65
CA GLY A 442 -7.48 22.91 -9.57
C GLY A 442 -8.46 24.08 -9.40
N TYR A 443 -9.58 23.81 -8.74
CA TYR A 443 -10.62 24.80 -8.48
C TYR A 443 -10.72 25.14 -7.00
N THR A 444 -10.72 26.45 -6.70
CA THR A 444 -10.91 26.97 -5.34
C THR A 444 -12.19 27.81 -5.27
N ASP A 445 -12.96 27.65 -4.18
CA ASP A 445 -14.23 28.35 -3.91
C ASP A 445 -15.27 28.19 -5.05
N SER A 446 -15.28 27.04 -5.73
CA SER A 446 -16.23 26.78 -6.80
C SER A 446 -17.67 26.76 -6.28
N PRO A 447 -18.59 27.56 -6.86
CA PRO A 447 -20.00 27.57 -6.44
C PRO A 447 -20.77 26.32 -6.87
N VAL A 448 -20.29 25.60 -7.89
CA VAL A 448 -20.92 24.39 -8.42
C VAL A 448 -19.86 23.39 -8.84
N VAL A 449 -19.93 22.18 -8.30
CA VAL A 449 -19.04 21.07 -8.64
C VAL A 449 -19.85 19.85 -9.06
N TYR A 450 -19.30 19.01 -9.92
CA TYR A 450 -19.91 17.78 -10.42
C TYR A 450 -19.06 16.57 -10.03
N HIS A 451 -19.68 15.55 -9.44
CA HIS A 451 -19.04 14.24 -9.18
C HIS A 451 -19.77 13.16 -9.97
N LEU A 452 -19.10 12.64 -10.99
CA LEU A 452 -19.72 11.78 -12.00
C LEU A 452 -19.02 10.43 -12.04
N HIS A 453 -19.81 9.37 -12.01
CA HIS A 453 -19.30 8.01 -12.00
C HIS A 453 -20.18 7.09 -12.85
N TRP A 454 -19.53 6.17 -13.56
CA TRP A 454 -20.16 5.06 -14.28
C TRP A 454 -19.35 3.78 -14.11
N GLY A 455 -19.98 2.74 -13.58
CA GLY A 455 -19.39 1.40 -13.47
C GLY A 455 -19.81 0.49 -14.61
N LYS A 456 -18.97 -0.50 -14.92
CA LYS A 456 -19.22 -1.62 -15.82
C LYS A 456 -18.64 -2.88 -15.20
N LEU A 457 -19.46 -3.92 -15.05
CA LEU A 457 -19.07 -5.14 -14.32
C LEU A 457 -18.42 -6.22 -15.20
N ASP A 458 -18.52 -6.10 -16.53
CA ASP A 458 -18.06 -7.12 -17.47
C ASP A 458 -17.17 -6.50 -18.56
N GLY A 459 -15.89 -6.28 -18.24
CA GLY A 459 -14.88 -5.75 -19.17
C GLY A 459 -14.58 -4.27 -19.02
N THR A 460 -13.70 -3.76 -19.88
CA THR A 460 -13.26 -2.36 -19.88
C THR A 460 -14.17 -1.47 -20.72
N PHE A 461 -14.14 -0.16 -20.49
CA PHE A 461 -14.78 0.79 -21.39
C PHE A 461 -13.98 0.85 -22.71
N ASP A 462 -14.67 0.60 -23.83
CA ASP A 462 -14.12 0.74 -25.18
C ASP A 462 -14.57 2.10 -25.74
N GLY A 463 -13.97 3.15 -25.18
CA GLY A 463 -14.44 4.53 -25.27
C GLY A 463 -15.67 4.81 -24.41
N PHE A 464 -15.90 6.09 -24.14
CA PHE A 464 -17.02 6.52 -23.33
C PHE A 464 -17.45 7.95 -23.65
N THR A 465 -18.59 8.12 -24.32
CA THR A 465 -19.14 9.46 -24.60
C THR A 465 -20.43 9.69 -23.82
N LYS A 466 -20.48 10.76 -23.03
CA LYS A 466 -21.64 11.10 -22.19
C LYS A 466 -21.92 12.60 -22.15
N ALA A 467 -23.08 12.99 -22.69
CA ALA A 467 -23.69 14.28 -22.38
C ALA A 467 -24.64 14.10 -21.18
N VAL A 468 -24.20 14.53 -20.00
CA VAL A 468 -24.96 14.40 -18.76
C VAL A 468 -26.13 15.37 -18.77
N ARG A 469 -27.31 14.92 -18.35
CA ARG A 469 -28.52 15.74 -18.22
C ARG A 469 -28.85 15.99 -16.75
N ASP A 470 -29.44 17.14 -16.47
CA ASP A 470 -29.88 17.51 -15.11
C ASP A 470 -30.78 16.45 -14.46
N SER A 471 -31.65 15.80 -15.24
CA SER A 471 -32.56 14.75 -14.75
C SER A 471 -31.85 13.46 -14.30
N GLN A 472 -30.57 13.30 -14.60
CA GLN A 472 -29.75 12.14 -14.19
C GLN A 472 -28.96 12.41 -12.90
N LEU A 473 -29.01 13.65 -12.40
CA LEU A 473 -28.18 14.12 -11.30
C LEU A 473 -29.02 14.33 -10.05
N ALA A 474 -28.48 13.92 -8.91
CA ALA A 474 -28.89 14.43 -7.60
C ALA A 474 -28.15 15.74 -7.31
N THR A 475 -28.74 16.56 -6.43
CA THR A 475 -28.12 17.78 -5.93
C THR A 475 -27.86 17.63 -4.44
N LEU A 476 -26.61 17.64 -4.02
CA LEU A 476 -26.22 17.79 -2.63
C LEU A 476 -25.82 19.24 -2.38
N GLN A 477 -26.35 19.86 -1.34
CA GLN A 477 -26.03 21.23 -0.96
C GLN A 477 -25.41 21.22 0.45
N PRO A 478 -24.09 20.97 0.56
CA PRO A 478 -23.40 21.03 1.83
C PRO A 478 -23.36 22.47 2.36
N THR A 479 -23.62 22.64 3.65
CA THR A 479 -23.30 23.86 4.39
C THR A 479 -22.05 23.59 5.20
N ILE A 480 -20.94 24.21 4.78
CA ILE A 480 -19.62 24.09 5.42
C ILE A 480 -19.44 25.34 6.28
N THR A 481 -19.55 25.20 7.60
CA THR A 481 -19.39 26.33 8.52
C THR A 481 -17.93 26.80 8.57
N ALA A 482 -17.71 28.06 8.98
CA ALA A 482 -16.38 28.54 9.31
C ALA A 482 -15.86 27.85 10.58
N GLY A 483 -14.57 27.47 10.58
CA GLY A 483 -13.86 27.00 11.76
C GLY A 483 -13.24 28.16 12.55
N ALA A 484 -12.17 27.87 13.31
CA ALA A 484 -11.35 28.91 13.95
C ALA A 484 -10.73 29.88 12.91
N GLU A 485 -10.22 31.03 13.36
CA GLU A 485 -9.55 32.00 12.47
C GLU A 485 -8.49 31.31 11.57
N GLN A 486 -8.46 31.68 10.29
CA GLN A 486 -7.55 31.13 9.24
C GLN A 486 -7.76 29.66 8.86
N THR A 487 -8.96 29.11 9.04
CA THR A 487 -9.31 27.76 8.54
C THR A 487 -9.81 27.78 7.09
N THR A 488 -9.34 26.82 6.29
CA THR A 488 -9.91 26.46 4.99
C THR A 488 -10.60 25.10 5.10
N ALA A 489 -11.51 24.79 4.19
CA ALA A 489 -12.14 23.48 4.10
C ALA A 489 -11.84 22.84 2.75
N VAL A 490 -11.75 21.52 2.72
CA VAL A 490 -11.65 20.72 1.50
C VAL A 490 -12.82 19.75 1.52
N TRP A 491 -13.72 19.86 0.55
CA TRP A 491 -14.86 18.98 0.40
C TRP A 491 -14.58 17.96 -0.72
N SER A 492 -14.92 16.69 -0.48
CA SER A 492 -14.76 15.63 -1.46
C SER A 492 -15.81 14.54 -1.25
N ALA A 493 -15.93 13.57 -2.16
CA ALA A 493 -16.82 12.43 -1.97
C ALA A 493 -16.23 11.16 -2.57
N LEU A 494 -16.15 10.10 -1.76
CA LEU A 494 -15.76 8.78 -2.23
C LEU A 494 -16.96 8.02 -2.77
N ARG A 495 -16.78 7.26 -3.83
CA ARG A 495 -17.66 6.17 -4.20
C ARG A 495 -17.47 5.01 -3.23
N VAL A 496 -18.57 4.47 -2.73
CA VAL A 496 -18.55 3.18 -2.04
C VAL A 496 -19.43 2.21 -2.80
N SER A 497 -18.84 1.07 -3.20
CA SER A 497 -19.50 0.02 -3.98
C SER A 497 -19.05 -1.34 -3.46
N PRO A 498 -19.96 -2.33 -3.37
CA PRO A 498 -19.59 -3.70 -3.03
C PRO A 498 -18.94 -4.46 -4.19
N ARG A 499 -18.84 -3.85 -5.40
CA ARG A 499 -18.42 -4.55 -6.63
C ARG A 499 -17.28 -3.89 -7.41
N VAL A 500 -16.89 -2.65 -7.07
CA VAL A 500 -15.86 -1.89 -7.79
C VAL A 500 -14.95 -1.21 -6.77
N GLY A 501 -13.66 -1.55 -6.78
CA GLY A 501 -12.66 -1.27 -5.74
C GLY A 501 -11.76 -0.05 -5.96
N ILE A 502 -11.54 0.42 -7.19
CA ILE A 502 -10.73 1.65 -7.44
C ILE A 502 -11.64 2.85 -7.46
N ASP A 503 -11.48 3.70 -6.45
CA ASP A 503 -12.14 4.99 -6.36
C ASP A 503 -11.09 6.10 -6.36
N PHE A 504 -11.36 7.17 -7.09
CA PHE A 504 -10.48 8.33 -7.17
C PHE A 504 -11.16 9.52 -6.51
N LEU A 505 -10.43 10.22 -5.64
CA LEU A 505 -10.96 11.28 -4.81
C LEU A 505 -10.29 12.60 -5.17
N GLU A 506 -10.94 13.40 -6.01
CA GLU A 506 -10.62 14.82 -6.09
C GLU A 506 -11.33 15.61 -5.01
N ALA A 507 -10.72 16.75 -4.67
CA ALA A 507 -11.04 17.48 -3.46
C ALA A 507 -11.09 18.99 -3.70
N TYR A 508 -12.25 19.58 -3.47
CA TYR A 508 -12.53 20.98 -3.72
C TYR A 508 -12.23 21.85 -2.51
N LYS A 509 -11.28 22.78 -2.67
CA LYS A 509 -10.86 23.70 -1.61
C LYS A 509 -11.80 24.91 -1.51
N TYR A 510 -12.19 25.25 -0.29
CA TYR A 510 -12.99 26.41 0.08
C TYR A 510 -12.21 27.26 1.09
N THR A 511 -11.86 28.47 0.68
CA THR A 511 -11.19 29.47 1.52
C THR A 511 -12.17 30.49 2.09
N LYS A 512 -13.33 30.65 1.46
CA LYS A 512 -14.39 31.57 1.90
C LYS A 512 -15.45 30.81 2.67
N LEU A 513 -15.23 30.69 3.99
CA LEU A 513 -16.18 30.05 4.89
C LEU A 513 -17.08 31.08 5.59
N PRO A 514 -18.37 30.78 5.85
CA PRO A 514 -19.06 29.54 5.50
C PRO A 514 -19.29 29.41 3.99
N ALA A 515 -19.22 28.18 3.47
CA ALA A 515 -19.42 27.86 2.06
C ALA A 515 -20.65 26.96 1.88
N THR A 516 -21.42 27.20 0.81
CA THR A 516 -22.58 26.39 0.43
C THR A 516 -22.57 26.01 -1.05
N PRO A 517 -21.58 25.22 -1.51
CA PRO A 517 -21.50 24.86 -2.92
C PRO A 517 -22.68 23.97 -3.33
N ILE A 518 -23.00 23.98 -4.63
CA ILE A 518 -23.97 23.06 -5.22
C ILE A 518 -23.18 21.88 -5.79
N VAL A 519 -23.32 20.71 -5.19
CA VAL A 519 -22.70 19.48 -5.66
C VAL A 519 -23.71 18.72 -6.51
N ARG A 520 -23.40 18.51 -7.78
CA ARG A 520 -24.23 17.74 -8.72
C ARG A 520 -23.61 16.36 -8.91
N MET A 521 -24.33 15.30 -8.57
CA MET A 521 -23.75 13.95 -8.55
C MET A 521 -24.56 12.93 -9.33
N THR A 522 -23.87 12.02 -10.01
CA THR A 522 -24.50 10.83 -10.58
C THR A 522 -25.05 9.92 -9.49
N VAL A 523 -26.11 9.19 -9.81
CA VAL A 523 -26.72 8.21 -8.91
C VAL A 523 -26.92 6.89 -9.65
N ALA A 524 -26.66 5.78 -8.98
CA ALA A 524 -26.92 4.43 -9.50
C ALA A 524 -27.22 3.49 -8.32
N ASP A 525 -27.69 2.29 -8.63
CA ASP A 525 -28.05 1.31 -7.61
C ASP A 525 -26.84 0.59 -7.02
N ASP A 526 -25.76 0.46 -7.78
CA ASP A 526 -24.54 -0.32 -7.49
C ASP A 526 -23.43 0.45 -6.73
N PHE A 527 -23.62 1.75 -6.50
CA PHE A 527 -22.73 2.55 -5.66
C PHE A 527 -23.48 3.66 -4.92
N ARG A 528 -22.84 4.23 -3.90
CA ARG A 528 -23.30 5.46 -3.22
C ARG A 528 -22.11 6.39 -2.99
N TRP A 529 -22.37 7.70 -2.96
CA TRP A 529 -21.37 8.71 -2.62
C TRP A 529 -21.25 8.86 -1.11
N GLN A 530 -20.03 8.94 -0.59
CA GLN A 530 -19.68 9.17 0.80
C GLN A 530 -18.91 10.50 0.91
N PRO A 531 -19.61 11.62 1.14
CA PRO A 531 -18.98 12.92 1.30
C PRO A 531 -18.01 12.99 2.48
N ARG A 532 -17.02 13.85 2.35
CA ARG A 532 -16.00 14.18 3.34
C ARG A 532 -15.75 15.68 3.36
N VAL A 533 -15.43 16.20 4.54
CA VAL A 533 -14.88 17.55 4.70
C VAL A 533 -13.64 17.50 5.55
N GLN A 534 -12.56 18.11 5.08
CA GLN A 534 -11.35 18.32 5.87
C GLN A 534 -11.17 19.80 6.15
N TYR A 535 -11.14 20.17 7.43
CA TYR A 535 -10.75 21.50 7.86
C TYR A 535 -9.23 21.55 8.04
N LEU A 536 -8.60 22.58 7.48
CA LEU A 536 -7.16 22.78 7.44
C LEU A 536 -6.80 24.17 7.96
N SER A 537 -5.84 24.23 8.87
CA SER A 537 -5.12 25.45 9.27
C SER A 537 -3.61 25.14 9.35
N ASP A 538 -2.80 26.16 9.62
CA ASP A 538 -1.34 26.02 9.77
C ASP A 538 -0.92 25.05 10.89
N THR A 539 -1.80 24.82 11.87
CA THR A 539 -1.48 24.07 13.09
C THR A 539 -2.38 22.86 13.34
N ALA A 540 -3.44 22.67 12.54
CA ALA A 540 -4.42 21.62 12.79
C ALA A 540 -5.13 21.13 11.52
N ARG A 541 -5.49 19.84 11.52
CA ARG A 541 -6.31 19.19 10.50
C ARG A 541 -7.41 18.36 11.17
N ALA A 542 -8.63 18.40 10.65
CA ALA A 542 -9.71 17.49 11.04
C ALA A 542 -10.52 17.09 9.83
N GLY A 543 -10.56 15.78 9.58
CA GLY A 543 -11.43 15.17 8.61
C GLY A 543 -12.73 14.72 9.24
N PHE A 544 -13.83 14.95 8.53
CA PHE A 544 -15.17 14.50 8.81
C PHE A 544 -15.66 13.67 7.63
N THR A 545 -16.30 12.55 7.92
CA THR A 545 -16.88 11.65 6.90
C THR A 545 -18.36 11.44 7.20
N GLN A 546 -19.21 11.73 6.22
CA GLN A 546 -20.63 11.44 6.29
C GLN A 546 -20.89 9.98 5.92
N SER A 547 -21.99 9.39 6.38
CA SER A 547 -22.47 8.13 5.81
C SER A 547 -22.77 8.28 4.32
N ALA A 548 -22.78 7.16 3.59
CA ALA A 548 -23.14 7.17 2.18
C ALA A 548 -24.52 7.82 1.97
N VAL A 549 -24.59 8.77 1.04
CA VAL A 549 -25.75 9.62 0.79
C VAL A 549 -26.77 8.87 -0.05
N ASP A 550 -27.99 8.75 0.47
CA ASP A 550 -29.16 8.24 -0.28
C ASP A 550 -29.94 9.41 -0.89
N CYS A 551 -29.32 10.11 -1.86
CA CYS A 551 -29.96 11.17 -2.62
C CYS A 551 -30.32 10.67 -4.02
N ARG A 552 -31.57 10.88 -4.45
CA ARG A 552 -32.06 10.40 -5.76
C ARG A 552 -31.94 11.48 -6.83
N ALA A 553 -31.87 11.06 -8.10
CA ALA A 553 -31.86 11.98 -9.23
C ALA A 553 -33.06 12.94 -9.18
N GLY A 554 -32.82 14.21 -9.54
CA GLY A 554 -33.82 15.27 -9.50
C GLY A 554 -34.21 15.74 -8.09
N ARG A 555 -33.58 15.22 -7.02
CA ARG A 555 -33.80 15.66 -5.64
C ARG A 555 -32.64 16.52 -5.16
N THR A 556 -32.96 17.46 -4.28
CA THR A 556 -31.99 18.22 -3.50
C THR A 556 -31.93 17.65 -2.09
N CYS A 557 -30.71 17.36 -1.63
CA CYS A 557 -30.40 16.90 -0.29
C CYS A 557 -29.47 17.91 0.37
N ALA A 558 -29.68 18.19 1.66
CA ALA A 558 -28.80 19.06 2.43
C ALA A 558 -27.87 18.23 3.31
N SER A 559 -26.65 18.72 3.54
CA SER A 559 -25.72 18.18 4.54
C SER A 559 -25.09 19.33 5.30
N GLN A 560 -24.82 19.15 6.59
CA GLN A 560 -24.31 20.22 7.44
C GLN A 560 -23.01 19.83 8.13
N TRP A 561 -21.96 20.60 7.88
CA TRP A 561 -20.58 20.31 8.30
C TRP A 561 -20.04 21.37 9.24
N GLY A 562 -19.15 20.96 10.13
CA GLY A 562 -18.49 21.85 11.08
C GLY A 562 -19.37 22.26 12.27
N ASP A 563 -20.31 21.39 12.63
CA ASP A 563 -21.05 21.49 13.89
C ASP A 563 -20.20 20.98 15.08
N THR A 564 -20.63 21.26 16.32
CA THR A 564 -19.92 20.87 17.55
C THR A 564 -19.52 19.40 17.53
N VAL A 565 -18.22 19.12 17.75
CA VAL A 565 -17.71 17.75 17.74
C VAL A 565 -17.84 17.12 19.12
N VAL A 566 -18.59 16.04 19.19
CA VAL A 566 -18.87 15.27 20.39
C VAL A 566 -18.14 13.93 20.27
N THR A 567 -17.17 13.68 21.15
CA THR A 567 -16.55 12.37 21.30
C THR A 567 -17.15 11.63 22.49
N PRO A 568 -17.20 10.27 22.48
CA PRO A 568 -16.95 9.39 21.34
C PRO A 568 -18.23 9.03 20.57
N VAL A 569 -18.00 8.46 19.39
CA VAL A 569 -18.99 8.02 18.39
C VAL A 569 -20.10 7.13 18.93
N VAL A 570 -21.32 7.47 18.52
CA VAL A 570 -22.40 6.52 18.26
C VAL A 570 -22.26 6.06 16.80
N ALA A 571 -21.79 4.84 16.54
CA ALA A 571 -21.70 4.38 15.16
C ALA A 571 -23.10 4.00 14.67
N ASP A 572 -23.49 4.54 13.50
CA ASP A 572 -24.66 4.05 12.76
C ASP A 572 -24.24 2.82 11.96
N ALA A 573 -24.99 1.72 12.05
CA ALA A 573 -24.71 0.46 11.35
C ALA A 573 -24.59 0.62 9.82
N ARG A 574 -25.22 1.65 9.24
CA ARG A 574 -25.17 1.93 7.79
C ARG A 574 -23.78 2.29 7.26
N LEU A 575 -22.85 2.65 8.14
CA LEU A 575 -21.45 2.90 7.80
C LEU A 575 -20.69 1.61 7.47
N LEU A 576 -21.20 0.46 7.88
CA LEU A 576 -20.60 -0.87 7.68
C LEU A 576 -21.11 -1.57 6.41
N GLU A 577 -22.22 -1.11 5.82
CA GLU A 577 -22.84 -1.76 4.65
C GLU A 577 -22.03 -1.57 3.36
N PHE A 578 -21.16 -0.55 3.32
CA PHE A 578 -20.30 -0.29 2.19
C PHE A 578 -18.86 -0.25 2.67
N GLN A 579 -18.07 -1.26 2.31
CA GLN A 579 -16.67 -1.41 2.66
C GLN A 579 -15.85 -0.24 2.09
N SER A 580 -15.68 0.84 2.85
CA SER A 580 -14.56 1.75 2.60
C SER A 580 -13.38 1.29 3.44
N LEU A 581 -12.19 1.23 2.82
CA LEU A 581 -10.92 0.85 3.47
C LEU A 581 -10.65 1.68 4.74
N ASP A 582 -11.25 2.87 4.85
CA ASP A 582 -11.15 3.75 6.01
C ASP A 582 -12.20 3.46 7.10
N ALA A 583 -13.49 3.26 6.75
CA ALA A 583 -14.57 3.19 7.74
C ALA A 583 -14.51 1.97 8.67
N VAL A 584 -13.89 0.87 8.22
CA VAL A 584 -13.72 -0.36 9.01
C VAL A 584 -12.70 -0.16 10.15
N ASN A 585 -11.88 0.90 10.12
CA ASN A 585 -10.77 1.14 11.05
C ASN A 585 -11.01 2.24 12.11
N HIS A 586 -12.20 2.86 12.18
CA HIS A 586 -12.31 4.14 12.91
C HIS A 586 -12.98 4.07 14.29
N THR A 587 -13.72 3.02 14.65
CA THR A 587 -14.11 2.81 16.06
C THR A 587 -14.29 1.34 16.33
N ASP A 588 -13.43 0.80 17.17
CA ASP A 588 -13.48 -0.58 17.64
C ASP A 588 -13.16 -0.59 19.12
N LEU A 589 -14.21 -0.70 19.94
CA LEU A 589 -14.13 -0.86 21.38
C LEU A 589 -14.73 -2.22 21.70
N SER A 590 -13.93 -3.26 21.58
CA SER A 590 -14.40 -4.64 21.67
C SER A 590 -13.40 -5.55 22.39
N ARG A 591 -13.85 -6.76 22.73
CA ARG A 591 -13.01 -7.86 23.21
C ARG A 591 -13.12 -9.04 22.26
N ALA A 592 -12.00 -9.71 22.00
CA ALA A 592 -11.95 -11.01 21.34
C ALA A 592 -10.91 -11.88 22.06
N GLY A 593 -11.33 -13.00 22.64
CA GLY A 593 -10.52 -13.76 23.59
C GLY A 593 -10.08 -12.87 24.76
N ASP A 594 -8.77 -12.78 24.92
CA ASP A 594 -8.11 -12.05 26.01
C ASP A 594 -7.49 -10.72 25.56
N VAL A 595 -7.90 -10.23 24.39
CA VAL A 595 -7.44 -8.95 23.83
C VAL A 595 -8.60 -7.97 23.76
N LEU A 596 -8.40 -6.79 24.34
CA LEU A 596 -9.23 -5.61 24.10
C LEU A 596 -8.70 -4.84 22.90
N THR A 597 -9.57 -4.59 21.92
CA THR A 597 -9.30 -3.68 20.82
C THR A 597 -9.86 -2.31 21.16
N LEU A 598 -9.01 -1.29 21.10
CA LEU A 598 -9.32 0.09 21.45
C LEU A 598 -9.01 1.04 20.28
N SER A 599 -10.06 1.56 19.68
CA SER A 599 -10.02 2.66 18.71
C SER A 599 -11.31 3.46 18.84
N ALA A 600 -11.22 4.79 18.94
CA ALA A 600 -12.40 5.64 18.98
C ALA A 600 -12.25 6.86 18.07
N ALA A 601 -13.25 7.05 17.21
CA ALA A 601 -13.43 8.29 16.48
C ALA A 601 -14.36 9.24 17.26
N GLY A 602 -14.44 10.49 16.81
CA GLY A 602 -15.47 11.44 17.23
C GLY A 602 -16.64 11.50 16.26
N THR A 603 -17.73 12.15 16.64
CA THR A 603 -18.81 12.53 15.71
C THR A 603 -19.12 14.01 15.83
N ASP A 604 -19.46 14.70 14.74
CA ASP A 604 -20.09 16.01 14.86
C ASP A 604 -21.58 15.91 15.23
N GLY A 605 -22.23 17.05 15.50
CA GLY A 605 -23.67 17.10 15.82
C GLY A 605 -24.56 16.50 14.72
N SER A 606 -24.10 16.54 13.46
CA SER A 606 -24.76 15.92 12.30
C SER A 606 -24.56 14.40 12.23
N GLY A 607 -23.60 13.85 12.99
CA GLY A 607 -23.26 12.43 13.02
C GLY A 607 -22.15 12.04 12.06
N HIS A 608 -21.39 12.98 11.51
CA HIS A 608 -20.22 12.71 10.68
C HIS A 608 -19.06 12.23 11.53
N ILE A 609 -18.39 11.16 11.11
CA ILE A 609 -17.25 10.57 11.82
C ILE A 609 -16.04 11.50 11.68
N ALA A 610 -15.41 11.83 12.80
CA ALA A 610 -14.23 12.68 12.87
C ALA A 610 -13.02 11.89 13.34
N SER A 611 -11.91 11.96 12.61
CA SER A 611 -10.62 11.44 13.12
C SER A 611 -10.17 12.25 14.32
N ARG A 612 -9.77 11.58 15.40
CA ARG A 612 -9.38 12.18 16.68
C ARG A 612 -8.18 11.46 17.24
N THR A 613 -7.11 12.19 17.52
CA THR A 613 -6.02 11.67 18.33
C THR A 613 -6.33 11.84 19.81
N GLY A 614 -5.82 10.92 20.62
CA GLY A 614 -6.06 10.94 22.05
C GLY A 614 -5.24 9.89 22.77
N THR A 615 -5.62 9.62 24.01
CA THR A 615 -5.01 8.59 24.81
C THR A 615 -6.07 7.84 25.59
N PHE A 616 -6.04 6.51 25.46
CA PHE A 616 -6.77 5.62 26.35
C PHE A 616 -5.95 5.32 27.60
N THR A 617 -6.63 5.19 28.73
CA THR A 617 -6.08 4.59 29.95
C THR A 617 -7.07 3.55 30.44
N LEU A 618 -6.70 2.28 30.32
CA LEU A 618 -7.46 1.15 30.81
C LEU A 618 -6.99 0.78 32.22
N SER A 619 -7.93 0.61 33.12
CA SER A 619 -7.68 0.40 34.55
C SER A 619 -8.58 -0.73 35.06
N PRO A 620 -8.12 -1.99 35.13
CA PRO A 620 -8.85 -3.04 35.82
C PRO A 620 -8.89 -2.76 37.33
N ASP A 621 -10.01 -3.05 37.98
CA ASP A 621 -10.11 -2.94 39.44
C ASP A 621 -9.07 -3.88 40.10
N GLY A 622 -8.13 -3.30 40.86
CA GLY A 622 -7.09 -4.05 41.57
C GLY A 622 -5.89 -4.50 40.73
N GLY A 623 -5.76 -4.05 39.47
CA GLY A 623 -4.64 -4.39 38.59
C GLY A 623 -3.85 -3.18 38.06
N THR A 624 -2.90 -3.45 37.16
CA THR A 624 -2.01 -2.42 36.58
C THR A 624 -2.72 -1.62 35.48
N HIS A 625 -2.56 -0.30 35.49
CA HIS A 625 -3.11 0.59 34.48
C HIS A 625 -2.30 0.52 33.18
N VAL A 626 -2.99 0.42 32.03
CA VAL A 626 -2.37 0.41 30.70
C VAL A 626 -2.77 1.68 29.96
N LYS A 627 -1.79 2.38 29.39
CA LYS A 627 -1.99 3.62 28.62
C LYS A 627 -1.59 3.38 27.18
N VAL A 628 -2.49 3.63 26.23
CA VAL A 628 -2.25 3.45 24.80
C VAL A 628 -2.72 4.68 24.01
N PRO A 629 -2.02 5.08 22.94
CA PRO A 629 -2.47 6.17 22.08
C PRO A 629 -3.76 5.78 21.33
N ASN A 630 -4.55 6.79 20.96
CA ASN A 630 -5.70 6.68 20.05
C ASN A 630 -5.32 7.34 18.71
N ASP A 631 -4.28 6.84 18.06
CA ASP A 631 -3.80 7.25 16.74
C ASP A 631 -4.04 6.17 15.66
N GLY A 632 -4.77 5.12 16.04
CA GLY A 632 -5.12 3.98 15.20
C GLY A 632 -5.94 2.96 16.00
N THR A 633 -5.65 1.68 15.80
CA THR A 633 -6.22 0.58 16.58
C THR A 633 -5.17 0.05 17.55
N ALA A 634 -5.45 0.12 18.85
CA ALA A 634 -4.61 -0.47 19.88
C ALA A 634 -5.17 -1.83 20.33
N ALA A 635 -4.30 -2.82 20.51
CA ALA A 635 -4.62 -4.10 21.13
C ALA A 635 -4.01 -4.12 22.54
N VAL A 636 -4.81 -4.51 23.54
CA VAL A 636 -4.40 -4.58 24.95
C VAL A 636 -4.73 -5.96 25.49
N ASP A 637 -3.71 -6.72 25.87
CA ASP A 637 -3.87 -8.00 26.56
C ASP A 637 -4.47 -7.76 27.95
N VAL A 638 -5.49 -8.55 28.30
CA VAL A 638 -6.18 -8.51 29.59
C VAL A 638 -6.35 -9.91 30.17
N SER A 639 -6.56 -10.02 31.48
CA SER A 639 -6.85 -11.31 32.12
C SER A 639 -8.11 -11.97 31.53
N PRO A 640 -8.14 -13.30 31.35
CA PRO A 640 -9.35 -14.01 30.91
C PRO A 640 -10.53 -13.87 31.88
N ASP A 641 -10.26 -13.66 33.17
CA ASP A 641 -11.28 -13.53 34.21
C ASP A 641 -12.19 -12.33 33.97
N GLU A 642 -13.44 -12.45 34.41
CA GLU A 642 -14.37 -11.33 34.42
C GLU A 642 -13.90 -10.28 35.44
N ALA A 643 -13.66 -9.07 34.96
CA ALA A 643 -13.25 -7.95 35.78
C ALA A 643 -14.03 -6.69 35.43
N THR A 644 -14.10 -5.77 36.40
CA THR A 644 -14.59 -4.41 36.15
C THR A 644 -13.43 -3.54 35.72
N TYR A 645 -13.60 -2.84 34.61
CA TYR A 645 -12.62 -1.94 34.02
C TYR A 645 -13.14 -0.51 34.11
N LYS A 646 -12.21 0.40 34.37
CA LYS A 646 -12.36 1.82 34.07
C LYS A 646 -11.55 2.14 32.81
N LEU A 647 -12.21 2.69 31.80
CA LEU A 647 -11.58 3.15 30.56
C LEU A 647 -11.71 4.66 30.47
N ASP A 648 -10.59 5.35 30.52
CA ASP A 648 -10.53 6.79 30.30
C ASP A 648 -10.05 7.08 28.87
N LEU A 649 -10.72 7.96 28.15
CA LEU A 649 -10.30 8.52 26.86
C LEU A 649 -10.16 10.03 27.00
N VAL A 650 -8.94 10.54 26.79
CA VAL A 650 -8.67 11.97 26.70
C VAL A 650 -8.33 12.31 25.26
N THR A 651 -9.14 13.14 24.61
CA THR A 651 -8.89 13.65 23.25
C THR A 651 -8.59 15.14 23.30
N MET A 652 -7.59 15.60 22.54
CA MET A 652 -7.18 17.01 22.49
C MET A 652 -7.53 17.64 21.14
N GLY A 653 -7.98 18.89 21.15
CA GLY A 653 -8.03 19.80 20.00
C GLY A 653 -9.05 19.49 18.91
N SER A 654 -9.70 20.52 18.38
CA SER A 654 -10.47 20.53 17.11
C SER A 654 -10.00 21.74 16.29
N PRO A 655 -9.66 21.63 14.99
CA PRO A 655 -9.34 22.80 14.15
C PRO A 655 -10.52 23.77 14.01
N LEU A 656 -11.73 23.29 14.28
CA LEU A 656 -12.94 24.10 14.30
C LEU A 656 -12.98 25.07 15.50
N GLY A 657 -12.01 25.03 16.42
CA GLY A 657 -11.99 25.90 17.62
C GLY A 657 -13.05 25.56 18.67
N VAL A 658 -14.11 24.84 18.31
CA VAL A 658 -15.27 24.53 19.17
C VAL A 658 -15.02 23.54 20.30
N SER A 659 -13.92 22.78 20.30
CA SER A 659 -13.52 21.90 21.40
C SER A 659 -12.02 21.93 21.64
N THR A 660 -11.61 22.19 22.87
CA THR A 660 -10.20 22.13 23.26
C THR A 660 -9.81 20.79 23.87
N ARG A 661 -10.75 20.12 24.57
CA ARG A 661 -10.52 18.85 25.27
C ARG A 661 -11.84 18.13 25.54
N THR A 662 -11.84 16.81 25.29
CA THR A 662 -12.88 15.91 25.79
C THR A 662 -12.24 14.87 26.70
N ILE A 663 -12.91 14.60 27.82
CA ILE A 663 -12.56 13.52 28.74
C ILE A 663 -13.80 12.64 28.85
N SER A 664 -13.66 11.38 28.50
CA SER A 664 -14.70 10.37 28.72
C SER A 664 -14.16 9.27 29.61
N SER A 665 -14.96 8.84 30.57
CA SER A 665 -14.62 7.79 31.53
C SER A 665 -15.76 6.80 31.60
N TRP A 666 -15.48 5.55 31.27
CA TRP A 666 -16.44 4.45 31.40
C TRP A 666 -16.06 3.54 32.54
N ARG A 667 -17.06 2.97 33.19
CA ARG A 667 -16.90 1.76 34.01
C ARG A 667 -17.78 0.67 33.43
N PHE A 668 -17.22 -0.51 33.25
CA PHE A 668 -17.94 -1.65 32.67
C PHE A 668 -17.32 -2.98 33.11
N THR A 669 -18.07 -4.07 32.98
CA THR A 669 -17.59 -5.42 33.26
C THR A 669 -17.34 -6.19 31.97
N SER A 670 -16.24 -6.95 31.90
CA SER A 670 -15.89 -7.77 30.75
C SER A 670 -15.05 -8.98 31.18
N GLY A 671 -15.34 -10.16 30.60
CA GLY A 671 -14.53 -11.37 30.70
C GLY A 671 -14.18 -11.90 29.30
N THR A 672 -13.44 -13.01 29.23
CA THR A 672 -13.03 -13.61 27.94
C THR A 672 -14.23 -13.91 27.03
N THR A 673 -14.06 -13.75 25.71
CA THR A 673 -15.15 -13.93 24.73
C THR A 673 -14.70 -14.80 23.56
N ALA A 674 -15.54 -15.76 23.15
CA ALA A 674 -15.23 -16.66 22.03
C ALA A 674 -15.27 -15.95 20.66
N THR A 675 -16.06 -14.89 20.56
CA THR A 675 -16.22 -14.07 19.34
C THR A 675 -16.05 -12.60 19.69
N LYS A 676 -15.64 -11.79 18.71
CA LYS A 676 -15.55 -10.33 18.86
C LYS A 676 -16.86 -9.75 19.41
N THR A 677 -16.78 -9.15 20.59
CA THR A 677 -17.92 -8.63 21.35
C THR A 677 -17.68 -7.17 21.71
N ALA A 678 -18.60 -6.28 21.34
CA ALA A 678 -18.51 -4.86 21.68
C ALA A 678 -18.59 -4.64 23.20
N LEU A 679 -17.80 -3.70 23.72
CA LEU A 679 -17.80 -3.35 25.13
C LEU A 679 -19.14 -2.70 25.54
N PRO A 680 -19.69 -2.96 26.74
CA PRO A 680 -21.00 -2.48 27.15
C PRO A 680 -20.96 -1.00 27.59
N LEU A 681 -20.62 -0.12 26.64
CA LEU A 681 -20.41 1.31 26.87
C LEU A 681 -21.62 2.14 26.45
N TRP A 682 -21.94 3.15 27.26
CA TRP A 682 -22.86 4.23 26.89
C TRP A 682 -22.12 5.37 26.19
N THR A 683 -22.80 6.03 25.28
CA THR A 683 -22.32 7.19 24.52
C THR A 683 -23.38 8.29 24.58
N VAL A 684 -22.96 9.55 24.41
CA VAL A 684 -23.86 10.71 24.41
C VAL A 684 -23.72 11.48 23.10
N LYS A 685 -24.87 11.80 22.49
CA LYS A 685 -24.98 12.68 21.33
C LYS A 685 -25.68 13.96 21.76
N TYR A 686 -24.97 15.09 21.81
CA TYR A 686 -25.59 16.39 22.02
C TYR A 686 -26.20 16.89 20.70
N GLY A 687 -27.42 17.42 20.77
CA GLY A 687 -28.06 18.12 19.65
C GLY A 687 -27.79 19.62 19.70
N ARG A 688 -28.24 20.34 18.67
CA ARG A 688 -28.19 21.81 18.66
C ARG A 688 -29.07 22.39 19.76
N GLY A 689 -28.44 23.04 20.73
CA GLY A 689 -29.10 23.75 21.82
C GLY A 689 -29.41 25.21 21.48
N THR A 690 -30.19 25.84 22.34
CA THR A 690 -30.25 27.31 22.48
C THR A 690 -29.37 27.71 23.67
N PRO A 691 -29.08 29.00 23.88
CA PRO A 691 -28.32 29.45 25.06
C PRO A 691 -28.90 29.01 26.42
N LYS A 692 -30.17 28.57 26.44
CA LYS A 692 -30.86 28.12 27.65
C LYS A 692 -31.11 26.61 27.72
N VAL A 693 -30.94 25.88 26.62
CA VAL A 693 -31.48 24.53 26.48
C VAL A 693 -30.56 23.68 25.62
N LEU A 694 -30.10 22.54 26.12
CA LEU A 694 -29.28 21.58 25.39
C LEU A 694 -29.98 20.22 25.27
N PRO A 695 -30.45 19.83 24.07
CA PRO A 695 -30.93 18.48 23.85
C PRO A 695 -29.75 17.49 23.79
N PHE A 696 -29.94 16.28 24.31
CA PHE A 696 -28.98 15.19 24.18
C PHE A 696 -29.66 13.83 24.16
N GLU A 697 -28.99 12.86 23.55
CA GLU A 697 -29.45 11.49 23.40
C GLU A 697 -28.36 10.53 23.91
N LEU A 698 -28.76 9.50 24.67
CA LEU A 698 -27.89 8.44 25.13
C LEU A 698 -28.07 7.20 24.26
N LYS A 699 -26.97 6.59 23.82
CA LYS A 699 -27.02 5.37 23.02
C LYS A 699 -25.96 4.37 23.49
N PRO A 700 -26.22 3.07 23.44
CA PRO A 700 -25.15 2.10 23.56
C PRO A 700 -24.18 2.24 22.38
N LEU A 701 -22.92 1.89 22.62
CA LEU A 701 -21.97 1.59 21.54
C LEU A 701 -22.60 0.57 20.59
N LEU A 702 -22.31 0.68 19.29
CA LEU A 702 -22.89 -0.22 18.28
C LEU A 702 -22.57 -1.69 18.60
N GLY A 703 -23.62 -2.53 18.67
CA GLY A 703 -23.49 -3.95 19.04
C GLY A 703 -23.31 -4.22 20.54
N ALA A 704 -23.23 -3.20 21.38
CA ALA A 704 -23.03 -3.34 22.82
C ALA A 704 -24.30 -3.76 23.55
N LYS A 705 -24.16 -4.64 24.55
CA LYS A 705 -25.23 -5.08 25.44
C LYS A 705 -25.17 -4.32 26.76
N VAL A 706 -26.00 -3.28 26.89
CA VAL A 706 -26.08 -2.42 28.09
C VAL A 706 -27.34 -2.70 28.91
N GLY A 707 -27.36 -2.23 30.16
CA GLY A 707 -28.53 -2.30 31.04
C GLY A 707 -29.59 -1.24 30.74
N THR A 708 -30.63 -1.15 31.58
CA THR A 708 -31.59 -0.03 31.52
C THR A 708 -31.03 1.17 32.28
N LEU A 709 -31.10 2.37 31.73
CA LEU A 709 -30.66 3.61 32.39
C LEU A 709 -31.36 3.81 33.75
N THR A 710 -30.57 3.93 34.82
CA THR A 710 -31.04 4.15 36.20
C THR A 710 -30.78 5.56 36.69
N ALA A 711 -29.73 6.22 36.18
CA ALA A 711 -29.41 7.62 36.49
C ALA A 711 -28.85 8.36 35.27
N VAL A 712 -29.30 9.60 35.08
CA VAL A 712 -28.80 10.52 34.05
C VAL A 712 -28.68 11.92 34.66
N GLY A 713 -27.48 12.48 34.61
CA GLY A 713 -27.17 13.81 35.11
C GLY A 713 -26.46 14.65 34.06
N LEU A 714 -26.62 15.98 34.17
CA LEU A 714 -25.83 16.94 33.41
C LEU A 714 -25.38 18.06 34.36
N GLN A 715 -24.13 18.49 34.20
CA GLN A 715 -23.56 19.63 34.88
C GLN A 715 -22.99 20.61 33.86
N THR A 716 -22.98 21.89 34.20
CA THR A 716 -22.43 22.97 33.39
C THR A 716 -21.33 23.69 34.16
N SER A 717 -20.33 24.20 33.45
CA SER A 717 -19.24 25.00 34.00
C SER A 717 -19.01 26.23 33.12
N THR A 718 -18.77 27.38 33.74
CA THR A 718 -18.44 28.65 33.08
C THR A 718 -16.98 29.06 33.27
N ASP A 719 -16.17 28.21 33.89
CA ASP A 719 -14.75 28.41 34.23
C ASP A 719 -13.89 27.28 33.66
N ASP A 720 -14.20 26.84 32.44
CA ASP A 720 -13.46 25.86 31.66
C ASP A 720 -13.37 24.46 32.32
N GLY A 721 -14.39 24.10 33.12
CA GLY A 721 -14.49 22.82 33.81
C GLY A 721 -13.85 22.79 35.21
N ALA A 722 -13.42 23.94 35.74
CA ALA A 722 -12.84 24.02 37.09
C ALA A 722 -13.91 23.84 38.18
N THR A 723 -15.11 24.39 37.99
CA THR A 723 -16.27 24.19 38.89
C THR A 723 -17.52 23.79 38.12
N TRP A 724 -18.28 22.84 38.67
CA TRP A 724 -19.44 22.23 38.02
C TRP A 724 -20.73 22.50 38.78
N GLN A 725 -21.74 23.01 38.10
CA GLN A 725 -23.07 23.26 38.63
C GLN A 725 -24.10 22.29 38.02
N PRO A 726 -24.99 21.66 38.80
CA PRO A 726 -26.02 20.78 38.25
C PRO A 726 -27.00 21.52 37.33
N ALA A 727 -27.30 20.92 36.18
CA ALA A 727 -28.34 21.36 35.27
C ALA A 727 -29.63 20.55 35.49
N LYS A 728 -30.79 21.17 35.29
CA LYS A 728 -32.08 20.44 35.33
C LYS A 728 -32.22 19.62 34.05
N VAL A 729 -32.31 18.30 34.18
CA VAL A 729 -32.48 17.36 33.07
C VAL A 729 -33.92 16.86 33.03
N ARG A 730 -34.55 16.95 31.86
CA ARG A 730 -35.89 16.42 31.59
C ARG A 730 -35.85 15.39 30.47
N ARG A 731 -36.40 14.22 30.71
CA ARG A 731 -36.58 13.18 29.67
C ARG A 731 -37.67 13.60 28.68
N THR A 732 -37.40 13.46 27.40
CA THR A 732 -38.32 13.80 26.29
C THR A 732 -38.72 12.57 25.46
N GLY A 733 -38.03 11.45 25.62
CA GLY A 733 -38.36 10.18 24.97
C GLY A 733 -37.44 9.03 25.43
N PRO A 734 -37.50 7.87 24.78
CA PRO A 734 -36.53 6.80 25.01
C PRO A 734 -35.11 7.31 24.80
N ASN A 735 -34.30 7.29 25.87
CA ASN A 735 -32.93 7.79 25.94
C ASN A 735 -32.71 9.23 25.41
N ARG A 736 -33.76 10.03 25.27
CA ARG A 736 -33.70 11.43 24.83
C ARG A 736 -34.00 12.36 25.98
N TYR A 737 -33.18 13.39 26.12
CA TYR A 737 -33.20 14.33 27.23
C TYR A 737 -33.00 15.76 26.75
N VAL A 738 -33.41 16.70 27.59
CA VAL A 738 -33.16 18.12 27.44
C VAL A 738 -32.66 18.66 28.77
N ALA A 739 -31.54 19.39 28.77
CA ALA A 739 -31.01 20.06 29.95
C ALA A 739 -31.19 21.58 29.85
N GLU A 740 -31.53 22.22 30.97
CA GLU A 740 -31.46 23.68 31.11
C GLU A 740 -30.00 24.10 31.32
N VAL A 741 -29.48 24.95 30.43
CA VAL A 741 -28.09 25.44 30.46
C VAL A 741 -28.12 26.94 30.73
N THR A 742 -27.22 27.46 31.55
CA THR A 742 -27.09 28.91 31.76
C THR A 742 -25.86 29.39 30.99
N ALA A 743 -26.05 29.89 29.77
CA ALA A 743 -24.97 30.58 29.06
C ALA A 743 -24.75 31.99 29.64
N PRO A 744 -23.49 32.40 29.91
CA PRO A 744 -23.16 33.78 30.29
C PRO A 744 -23.65 34.81 29.24
N ALA A 745 -24.06 35.99 29.69
CA ALA A 745 -24.61 37.05 28.82
C ALA A 745 -23.58 37.69 27.86
N ASP A 746 -22.30 37.40 28.05
CA ASP A 746 -21.15 38.01 27.38
C ASP A 746 -20.51 37.12 26.30
N GLY A 747 -21.22 36.10 25.81
CA GLY A 747 -20.72 35.21 24.76
C GLY A 747 -19.64 34.23 25.22
N LYS A 748 -19.41 34.11 26.54
CA LYS A 748 -18.50 33.13 27.12
C LYS A 748 -19.02 31.70 27.01
N THR A 749 -18.09 30.76 27.04
CA THR A 749 -18.34 29.35 26.79
C THR A 749 -18.89 28.62 28.01
N VAL A 750 -19.60 27.52 27.74
CA VAL A 750 -20.10 26.61 28.78
C VAL A 750 -19.54 25.22 28.49
N SER A 751 -18.80 24.67 29.45
CA SER A 751 -18.43 23.25 29.44
C SER A 751 -19.58 22.42 29.99
N VAL A 752 -19.77 21.22 29.44
CA VAL A 752 -20.83 20.29 29.87
C VAL A 752 -20.23 18.98 30.34
N ARG A 753 -20.80 18.42 31.40
CA ARG A 753 -20.45 17.10 31.93
C ARG A 753 -21.69 16.24 32.07
N THR A 754 -21.76 15.13 31.36
CA THR A 754 -22.87 14.18 31.41
C THR A 754 -22.45 12.94 32.19
N THR A 755 -23.29 12.52 33.13
CA THR A 755 -23.11 11.31 33.92
C THR A 755 -24.26 10.33 33.69
N VAL A 756 -23.93 9.05 33.58
CA VAL A 756 -24.88 7.97 33.29
C VAL A 756 -24.57 6.76 34.14
N ALA A 757 -25.61 6.07 34.62
CA ALA A 757 -25.53 4.73 35.18
C ALA A 757 -26.67 3.85 34.66
N ASP A 758 -26.42 2.56 34.51
CA ASP A 758 -27.42 1.57 34.12
C ASP A 758 -27.59 0.42 35.13
N SER A 759 -28.59 -0.44 34.88
CA SER A 759 -28.94 -1.57 35.75
C SER A 759 -27.92 -2.71 35.75
N HIS A 760 -26.94 -2.72 34.84
CA HIS A 760 -25.84 -3.70 34.81
C HIS A 760 -24.58 -3.15 35.49
N GLY A 761 -24.64 -1.95 36.07
CA GLY A 761 -23.51 -1.32 36.74
C GLY A 761 -22.56 -0.59 35.79
N ASN A 762 -22.91 -0.46 34.50
CA ASN A 762 -22.10 0.33 33.57
C ASN A 762 -22.32 1.82 33.84
N THR A 763 -21.24 2.60 33.76
CA THR A 763 -21.31 4.06 33.92
C THR A 763 -20.58 4.80 32.82
N LEU A 764 -21.00 6.04 32.58
CA LEU A 764 -20.30 7.02 31.75
C LEU A 764 -20.19 8.32 32.54
N ASP A 765 -19.02 8.92 32.51
CA ASP A 765 -18.76 10.29 32.94
C ASP A 765 -17.98 10.99 31.82
N GLN A 766 -18.65 11.93 31.14
CA GLN A 766 -18.06 12.63 30.01
C GLN A 766 -18.12 14.13 30.22
N ALA A 767 -16.95 14.78 30.16
CA ALA A 767 -16.81 16.23 30.16
C ALA A 767 -16.28 16.73 28.81
N TYR A 768 -16.88 17.81 28.33
CA TYR A 768 -16.52 18.47 27.08
C TYR A 768 -16.46 19.99 27.27
N THR A 769 -15.35 20.59 26.83
CA THR A 769 -15.10 22.03 26.92
C THR A 769 -15.22 22.70 25.55
N VAL A 770 -15.98 23.80 25.46
CA VAL A 770 -16.19 24.59 24.24
C VAL A 770 -15.37 25.88 24.25
N ARG A 771 -14.80 26.28 23.10
CA ARG A 771 -14.47 27.71 22.82
C ARG A 771 -15.43 28.23 21.72
N HIS A 772 -15.97 29.43 21.90
CA HIS A 772 -16.82 30.11 20.91
C HIS A 772 -15.97 30.99 20.00
#